data_AF-A0A1H1TAN7-F1
#
_entry.id   AF-A0A1H1TAN7-F1
#
_cell.length_a   1.000
_cell.length_b   1.000
_cell.length_c   1.000
_cell.angle_alpha   90.00
_cell.angle_beta   90.00
_cell.angle_gamma   90.00
#
_symmetry.space_group_name_H-M   'P 1'
#
loop_
_entity.id
_entity.type
_entity.pdbx_description
1 polymer ?
#
loop_
_entity_poly.entity_id
_entity_poly.type
_entity_poly.pdbx_seq_one_letter_code
_entity_poly.pdbx_strand_id
1 'polypeptide(L)'
;MRTTWDRVLIAGDAVAAGTETAYRAVAAAPGEAHGIRADLCETHPGGIEPGEPILRLGHLTDLHLADTQSPLRLDFAMQVGERSPGWGGAVTYTFRPHELLTAHAADAMLRTLRGLDLDLCVVTGDSTDNAQANELATFLALMNGRDVAPVSAGGVYLGPQSAEWGDPWYWVPDVPGDRYQHRWGYPHVPGLVDAAATPFRASGAGVPWIGCLGNHDVLVGGTTAVTDELSAIAVGDRKAVRLPADLGDERELELYLRDPVRLFSGPGVRVTADPGRRLLRTRDIVRAHLGAAVDLGGGVGGGVGADLGGEVGGAVGGTLSVPAHRVGTLPRGAGHTYRVGEATGDGSGAGAGPGGGEAAGTGSVGGEVGGAVGGTLSVPAHRVGTLPRGAGHTYRVGETTGDGGAGARPGGGVGPGTGSGGGAGMDAGATTATGAGPVGHGFTEANLRAGTAYYRYDPVPGVRVLVLDTNHRRGMWDGNVDRVQLEWLADELRGLGGADDPLVVIASHHATPSLGNGYGVCPDDEAAVAFAGELLEVALGCPNVVLWLNGHHHANRVVAHHRPGGGGLFEVTTASMVDWPTQARVIELVRQPGGILRITSTIVDHNAPLDPGPRPRTPGELASLHRQLAANDVWRGGARQGLTGTPPDRNVHMLVPLGRPM
;
A
#
# COMPACT_ATOMS: atom_id res chain seq x y z
N MET A 1 -5.53 0.85 -26.46
CA MET A 1 -4.28 0.37 -25.86
C MET A 1 -4.42 0.48 -24.36
N ARG A 2 -4.39 -0.65 -23.65
CA ARG A 2 -4.73 -0.71 -22.21
C ARG A 2 -3.59 -1.27 -21.36
N THR A 3 -2.63 -1.94 -21.98
CA THR A 3 -1.50 -2.58 -21.28
C THR A 3 -0.18 -2.05 -21.83
N THR A 4 0.88 -2.31 -21.09
CA THR A 4 2.22 -1.90 -21.51
C THR A 4 2.78 -2.72 -22.66
N TRP A 5 2.14 -3.85 -22.97
CA TRP A 5 2.38 -4.60 -24.20
C TRP A 5 2.12 -3.75 -25.45
N ASP A 6 1.07 -2.91 -25.42
CA ASP A 6 0.73 -2.06 -26.55
C ASP A 6 1.59 -0.79 -26.59
N ARG A 7 1.81 -0.16 -25.43
CA ARG A 7 2.55 1.10 -25.28
C ARG A 7 3.04 1.27 -23.84
N VAL A 8 4.22 1.84 -23.63
CA VAL A 8 4.64 2.29 -22.29
C VAL A 8 4.46 3.79 -22.14
N LEU A 9 4.27 4.27 -20.91
CA LEU A 9 4.24 5.70 -20.61
C LEU A 9 5.60 6.16 -20.07
N ILE A 10 6.09 7.29 -20.58
CA ILE A 10 7.37 7.88 -20.22
C ILE A 10 7.23 9.39 -20.01
N ALA A 11 8.25 10.02 -19.42
CA ALA A 11 8.36 11.48 -19.43
C ALA A 11 8.49 11.99 -20.87
N GLY A 12 7.65 12.93 -21.24
CA GLY A 12 7.60 13.57 -22.56
C GLY A 12 8.34 14.90 -22.61
N ASP A 13 7.95 15.72 -23.59
CA ASP A 13 8.49 17.05 -23.81
C ASP A 13 8.22 18.00 -22.64
N ALA A 14 9.10 18.97 -22.45
CA ALA A 14 8.87 20.06 -21.51
C ALA A 14 7.69 20.92 -21.99
N VAL A 15 6.68 21.11 -21.13
CA VAL A 15 5.52 21.97 -21.43
C VAL A 15 5.60 23.31 -20.71
N ALA A 16 6.36 23.38 -19.62
CA ALA A 16 6.67 24.63 -18.91
C ALA A 16 8.06 24.54 -18.27
N ALA A 17 8.70 25.70 -18.11
CA ALA A 17 10.01 25.81 -17.47
C ALA A 17 9.86 26.43 -16.08
N GLY A 18 10.45 25.78 -15.07
CA GLY A 18 10.74 26.39 -13.78
C GLY A 18 12.22 26.78 -13.68
N THR A 19 12.59 27.47 -12.60
CA THR A 19 13.98 27.89 -12.37
C THR A 19 14.94 26.74 -12.09
N GLU A 20 14.44 25.57 -11.70
CA GLU A 20 15.26 24.39 -11.34
C GLU A 20 15.02 23.19 -12.23
N THR A 21 13.77 22.96 -12.64
CA THR A 21 13.44 21.87 -13.55
C THR A 21 12.26 22.25 -14.43
N ALA A 22 12.14 21.56 -15.57
CA ALA A 22 11.00 21.71 -16.45
C ALA A 22 9.86 20.77 -16.02
N TYR A 23 8.62 21.26 -16.10
CA TYR A 23 7.43 20.43 -16.01
C TYR A 23 7.19 19.78 -17.38
N ARG A 24 7.01 18.46 -17.40
CA ARG A 24 6.97 17.65 -18.61
C ARG A 24 5.59 17.05 -18.86
N ALA A 25 5.26 16.86 -20.12
CA ALA A 25 4.16 16.01 -20.55
C ALA A 25 4.42 14.53 -20.20
N VAL A 26 3.38 13.71 -20.31
CA VAL A 26 3.52 12.24 -20.38
C VAL A 26 3.38 11.86 -21.85
N ALA A 27 4.34 11.07 -22.35
CA ALA A 27 4.35 10.58 -23.72
C ALA A 27 4.16 9.07 -23.76
N ALA A 28 3.62 8.57 -24.88
CA ALA A 28 3.64 7.15 -25.17
C ALA A 28 4.93 6.78 -25.93
N ALA A 29 5.51 5.64 -25.56
CA ALA A 29 6.58 4.98 -26.29
C ALA A 29 6.15 3.57 -26.71
N PRO A 30 6.88 2.90 -27.63
CA PRO A 30 6.57 1.54 -28.05
C PRO A 30 6.38 0.60 -26.86
N GLY A 31 5.42 -0.33 -26.98
CA GLY A 31 5.15 -1.31 -25.94
C GLY A 31 6.30 -2.28 -25.69
N GLU A 32 6.20 -3.01 -24.58
CA GLU A 32 7.21 -3.97 -24.13
C GLU A 32 6.67 -5.41 -24.22
N ALA A 33 7.40 -6.27 -24.93
CA ALA A 33 7.06 -7.69 -25.05
C ALA A 33 7.32 -8.43 -23.74
N HIS A 34 6.62 -9.55 -23.51
CA HIS A 34 6.86 -10.43 -22.38
C HIS A 34 8.23 -11.08 -22.46
N GLY A 35 9.05 -10.89 -21.43
CA GLY A 35 10.24 -11.70 -21.18
C GLY A 35 9.90 -13.06 -20.59
N ILE A 36 10.85 -14.00 -20.59
CA ILE A 36 10.70 -15.30 -19.94
C ILE A 36 11.52 -15.31 -18.64
N ARG A 37 10.89 -15.69 -17.53
CA ARG A 37 11.48 -15.88 -16.20
C ARG A 37 11.43 -17.37 -15.87
N ALA A 38 12.51 -18.07 -16.18
CA ALA A 38 12.68 -19.51 -15.92
C ALA A 38 13.54 -19.79 -14.67
N ASP A 39 13.61 -18.82 -13.75
CA ASP A 39 14.46 -18.83 -12.55
C ASP A 39 14.27 -20.09 -11.71
N LEU A 40 13.04 -20.61 -11.65
CA LEU A 40 12.66 -21.77 -10.83
C LEU A 40 12.77 -23.11 -11.59
N CYS A 41 13.12 -23.09 -12.88
CA CYS A 41 13.28 -24.28 -13.71
C CYS A 41 14.72 -24.78 -13.69
N GLU A 42 14.93 -26.10 -13.60
CA GLU A 42 16.27 -26.69 -13.69
C GLU A 42 16.90 -26.49 -15.08
N THR A 43 16.07 -26.53 -16.11
CA THR A 43 16.47 -26.29 -17.50
C THR A 43 15.54 -25.25 -18.11
N HIS A 44 16.11 -24.33 -18.91
CA HIS A 44 15.30 -23.33 -19.60
C HIS A 44 14.45 -24.04 -20.67
N PRO A 45 13.11 -23.89 -20.66
CA PRO A 45 12.21 -24.66 -21.52
C PRO A 45 12.20 -24.21 -23.00
N GLY A 46 13.22 -23.46 -23.44
CA GLY A 46 13.35 -22.95 -24.82
C GLY A 46 12.30 -21.91 -25.27
N GLY A 47 11.10 -21.86 -24.69
CA GLY A 47 10.03 -20.94 -25.08
C GLY A 47 8.77 -21.05 -24.24
N ILE A 48 7.67 -20.49 -24.75
CA ILE A 48 6.35 -20.47 -24.10
C ILE A 48 5.37 -21.34 -24.90
N GLU A 49 4.82 -22.35 -24.25
CA GLU A 49 3.80 -23.24 -24.83
C GLU A 49 2.36 -22.72 -24.59
N PRO A 50 1.41 -23.09 -25.45
CA PRO A 50 -0.02 -22.99 -25.15
C PRO A 50 -0.39 -23.80 -23.90
N GLY A 51 -1.51 -23.47 -23.27
CA GLY A 51 -1.96 -24.17 -22.08
C GLY A 51 -3.40 -23.85 -21.71
N GLU A 52 -3.89 -24.51 -20.67
CA GLU A 52 -5.23 -24.32 -20.10
C GLU A 52 -5.24 -23.10 -19.18
N PRO A 53 -6.01 -22.04 -19.49
CA PRO A 53 -6.20 -20.90 -18.58
C PRO A 53 -6.95 -21.33 -17.32
N ILE A 54 -6.45 -20.91 -16.15
CA ILE A 54 -7.05 -21.24 -14.85
C ILE A 54 -7.75 -20.01 -14.25
N LEU A 55 -7.04 -18.88 -14.20
CA LEU A 55 -7.48 -17.68 -13.51
C LEU A 55 -6.78 -16.43 -14.05
N ARG A 56 -7.52 -15.33 -14.20
CA ARG A 56 -7.02 -13.99 -14.53
C ARG A 56 -7.34 -13.00 -13.42
N LEU A 57 -6.30 -12.44 -12.82
CA LEU A 57 -6.39 -11.50 -11.72
C LEU A 57 -6.04 -10.09 -12.17
N GLY A 58 -6.83 -9.10 -11.77
CA GLY A 58 -6.36 -7.71 -11.65
C GLY A 58 -5.70 -7.51 -10.29
N HIS A 59 -4.53 -6.89 -10.23
CA HIS A 59 -3.81 -6.59 -8.98
C HIS A 59 -3.60 -5.09 -8.87
N LEU A 60 -4.19 -4.51 -7.82
CA LEU A 60 -4.08 -3.11 -7.42
C LEU A 60 -3.51 -3.03 -6.00
N THR A 61 -2.87 -1.92 -5.66
CA THR A 61 -2.32 -1.71 -4.33
C THR A 61 -2.04 -0.23 -4.10
N ASP A 62 -1.92 0.17 -2.83
CA ASP A 62 -1.37 1.45 -2.42
C ASP A 62 -2.09 2.60 -3.16
N LEU A 63 -3.42 2.64 -2.98
CA LEU A 63 -4.27 3.67 -3.56
C LEU A 63 -4.08 5.00 -2.82
N HIS A 64 -3.85 4.95 -1.50
CA HIS A 64 -3.74 6.13 -0.63
C HIS A 64 -4.87 7.14 -0.87
N LEU A 65 -6.13 6.69 -0.75
CA LEU A 65 -7.27 7.58 -0.81
C LEU A 65 -7.31 8.43 0.47
N ALA A 66 -6.62 9.57 0.42
CA ALA A 66 -6.42 10.44 1.55
C ALA A 66 -7.50 11.52 1.66
N ASP A 67 -7.95 11.80 2.88
CA ASP A 67 -8.59 13.08 3.20
C ASP A 67 -7.50 14.15 3.32
N THR A 68 -7.16 14.77 2.19
CA THR A 68 -6.05 15.73 2.09
C THR A 68 -6.24 17.01 2.92
N GLN A 69 -7.43 17.25 3.45
CA GLN A 69 -7.72 18.35 4.38
C GLN A 69 -7.86 17.90 5.84
N SER A 70 -7.64 16.62 6.13
CA SER A 70 -7.73 16.08 7.49
C SER A 70 -6.77 16.80 8.44
N PRO A 71 -7.20 17.10 9.69
CA PRO A 71 -6.33 17.60 10.75
C PRO A 71 -5.12 16.72 11.04
N LEU A 72 -5.17 15.42 10.72
CA LEU A 72 -4.07 14.48 10.91
C LEU A 72 -3.04 14.47 9.77
N ARG A 73 -3.23 15.28 8.73
CA ARG A 73 -2.24 15.42 7.67
C ARG A 73 -1.09 16.33 8.12
N LEU A 74 0.13 15.80 8.10
CA LEU A 74 1.37 16.49 8.45
C LEU A 74 1.99 17.18 7.21
N ASP A 75 1.19 17.84 6.38
CA ASP A 75 1.65 18.46 5.11
C ASP A 75 2.82 19.45 5.33
N PHE A 76 2.79 20.14 6.47
CA PHE A 76 3.81 21.13 6.86
C PHE A 76 5.16 20.51 7.25
N ALA A 77 5.18 19.20 7.52
CA ALA A 77 6.39 18.53 7.96
C ALA A 77 7.46 18.52 6.85
N MET A 78 7.06 18.38 5.60
CA MET A 78 8.01 18.46 4.47
C MET A 78 8.76 19.80 4.44
N GLN A 79 8.15 20.91 4.88
CA GLN A 79 8.82 22.21 4.99
C GLN A 79 9.92 22.22 6.05
N VAL A 80 9.70 21.50 7.16
CA VAL A 80 10.66 21.41 8.26
C VAL A 80 11.81 20.50 7.85
N GLY A 81 11.54 19.36 7.20
CA GLY A 81 12.59 18.45 6.72
C GLY A 81 13.56 19.10 5.75
N GLU A 82 13.09 20.03 4.90
CA GLU A 82 13.96 20.83 4.02
C GLU A 82 14.93 21.74 4.81
N ARG A 83 14.54 22.21 6.00
CA ARG A 83 15.33 23.14 6.83
C ARG A 83 16.16 22.44 7.90
N SER A 84 15.84 21.19 8.20
CA SER A 84 16.40 20.43 9.32
C SER A 84 16.81 19.02 8.87
N PRO A 85 18.06 18.85 8.40
CA PRO A 85 18.56 17.54 7.98
C PRO A 85 18.44 16.49 9.09
N GLY A 86 17.75 15.38 8.80
CA GLY A 86 17.46 14.30 9.77
C GLY A 86 16.04 14.35 10.35
N TRP A 87 15.31 15.43 10.10
CA TRP A 87 13.86 15.54 10.31
C TRP A 87 13.15 15.31 8.96
N GLY A 88 11.95 14.75 8.96
CA GLY A 88 11.15 14.50 7.77
C GLY A 88 11.08 13.04 7.32
N GLY A 89 12.04 12.16 7.65
CA GLY A 89 12.12 10.80 7.10
C GLY A 89 10.85 9.95 7.26
N ALA A 90 10.14 10.06 8.37
CA ALA A 90 8.90 9.32 8.64
C ALA A 90 7.65 9.96 8.01
N VAL A 91 7.78 11.19 7.50
CA VAL A 91 6.69 12.05 7.02
C VAL A 91 7.07 12.78 5.71
N THR A 92 8.07 12.28 4.97
CA THR A 92 8.70 12.97 3.81
C THR A 92 7.72 13.10 2.63
N TYR A 93 6.54 12.49 2.74
CA TYR A 93 5.60 12.28 1.66
C TYR A 93 4.17 12.58 2.08
N THR A 94 4.00 13.55 2.97
CA THR A 94 2.70 13.96 3.52
C THR A 94 1.96 14.95 2.63
N PHE A 95 2.59 15.53 1.62
CA PHE A 95 1.93 16.34 0.59
C PHE A 95 2.44 15.96 -0.79
N ARG A 96 1.53 15.56 -1.67
CA ARG A 96 1.79 15.43 -3.11
C ARG A 96 0.80 16.31 -3.89
N PRO A 97 1.26 17.05 -4.92
CA PRO A 97 0.40 17.90 -5.74
C PRO A 97 -0.84 17.22 -6.32
N HIS A 98 -0.79 15.90 -6.57
CA HIS A 98 -1.85 15.13 -7.21
C HIS A 98 -2.81 14.40 -6.26
N GLU A 99 -2.61 14.41 -4.95
CA GLU A 99 -3.43 13.59 -4.02
C GLU A 99 -4.93 13.91 -4.07
N LEU A 100 -5.32 15.17 -4.28
CA LEU A 100 -6.73 15.55 -4.46
C LEU A 100 -7.38 14.91 -5.70
N LEU A 101 -6.56 14.45 -6.66
CA LEU A 101 -7.00 13.84 -7.91
C LEU A 101 -7.00 12.30 -7.86
N THR A 102 -6.53 11.68 -6.77
CA THR A 102 -6.28 10.24 -6.69
C THR A 102 -7.54 9.41 -6.87
N ALA A 103 -8.70 9.85 -6.37
CA ALA A 103 -9.98 9.16 -6.60
C ALA A 103 -10.33 9.05 -8.10
N HIS A 104 -10.02 10.09 -8.89
CA HIS A 104 -10.26 10.09 -10.34
C HIS A 104 -9.29 9.14 -11.07
N ALA A 105 -8.02 9.11 -10.66
CA ALA A 105 -7.03 8.19 -11.21
C ALA A 105 -7.37 6.73 -10.90
N ALA A 106 -7.80 6.45 -9.66
CA ALA A 106 -8.29 5.14 -9.25
C ALA A 106 -9.51 4.71 -10.07
N ASP A 107 -10.52 5.57 -10.25
CA ASP A 107 -11.67 5.26 -11.11
C ASP A 107 -11.25 5.00 -12.58
N ALA A 108 -10.34 5.80 -13.14
CA ALA A 108 -9.83 5.57 -14.49
C ALA A 108 -9.11 4.22 -14.62
N MET A 109 -8.39 3.78 -13.59
CA MET A 109 -7.76 2.46 -13.55
C MET A 109 -8.82 1.36 -13.49
N LEU A 110 -9.82 1.48 -12.60
CA LEU A 110 -10.93 0.52 -12.50
C LEU A 110 -11.68 0.39 -13.83
N ARG A 111 -11.95 1.51 -14.50
CA ARG A 111 -12.58 1.53 -15.84
C ARG A 111 -11.74 0.81 -16.89
N THR A 112 -10.41 0.89 -16.77
CA THR A 112 -9.47 0.22 -17.67
C THR A 112 -9.46 -1.28 -17.42
N LEU A 113 -9.35 -1.70 -16.15
CA LEU A 113 -9.36 -3.10 -15.73
C LEU A 113 -10.68 -3.79 -16.06
N ARG A 114 -11.81 -3.11 -15.85
CA ARG A 114 -13.15 -3.59 -16.24
C ARG A 114 -13.28 -3.87 -17.73
N GLY A 115 -12.48 -3.19 -18.55
CA GLY A 115 -12.42 -3.47 -19.99
C GLY A 115 -11.67 -4.75 -20.33
N LEU A 116 -10.89 -5.31 -19.41
CA LEU A 116 -10.13 -6.54 -19.57
C LEU A 116 -10.96 -7.74 -19.11
N ASP A 117 -10.61 -8.92 -19.61
CA ASP A 117 -11.23 -10.19 -19.24
C ASP A 117 -10.60 -10.68 -17.93
N LEU A 118 -11.24 -10.38 -16.80
CA LEU A 118 -10.76 -10.68 -15.45
C LEU A 118 -11.78 -11.53 -14.69
N ASP A 119 -11.29 -12.47 -13.89
CA ASP A 119 -12.13 -13.28 -13.01
C ASP A 119 -12.25 -12.67 -11.61
N LEU A 120 -11.19 -11.99 -11.15
CA LEU A 120 -11.06 -11.44 -9.80
C LEU A 120 -10.12 -10.23 -9.78
N CYS A 121 -10.40 -9.24 -8.94
CA CYS A 121 -9.44 -8.22 -8.53
C CYS A 121 -8.92 -8.47 -7.11
N VAL A 122 -7.62 -8.29 -6.89
CA VAL A 122 -6.96 -8.36 -5.58
C VAL A 122 -6.40 -6.98 -5.26
N VAL A 123 -6.77 -6.42 -4.11
CA VAL A 123 -6.21 -5.18 -3.58
C VAL A 123 -5.28 -5.51 -2.42
N THR A 124 -3.98 -5.23 -2.53
CA THR A 124 -2.99 -5.62 -1.50
C THR A 124 -2.75 -4.55 -0.42
N GLY A 125 -3.76 -3.76 -0.05
CA GLY A 125 -3.68 -2.83 1.08
C GLY A 125 -3.30 -1.40 0.70
N ASP A 126 -3.17 -0.56 1.74
CA ASP A 126 -3.00 0.89 1.67
C ASP A 126 -4.07 1.54 0.78
N SER A 127 -5.31 1.15 1.07
CA SER A 127 -6.50 1.66 0.38
C SER A 127 -6.83 3.08 0.86
N THR A 128 -6.60 3.35 2.15
CA THR A 128 -6.75 4.63 2.85
C THR A 128 -5.38 5.19 3.24
N ASP A 129 -5.32 6.35 3.89
CA ASP A 129 -4.04 7.00 4.26
C ASP A 129 -3.83 7.16 5.77
N ASN A 130 -4.90 7.41 6.52
CA ASN A 130 -4.87 7.68 7.97
C ASN A 130 -5.86 6.83 8.76
N ALA A 131 -6.22 5.65 8.25
CA ALA A 131 -7.21 4.76 8.87
C ALA A 131 -8.56 5.45 9.19
N GLN A 132 -8.99 6.40 8.36
CA GLN A 132 -10.21 7.19 8.61
C GLN A 132 -11.45 6.56 7.99
N ALA A 133 -12.61 6.77 8.61
CA ALA A 133 -13.87 6.20 8.12
C ALA A 133 -14.32 6.78 6.76
N ASN A 134 -14.12 8.08 6.54
CA ASN A 134 -14.42 8.76 5.29
C ASN A 134 -13.51 8.30 4.13
N GLU A 135 -12.22 8.07 4.40
CA GLU A 135 -11.28 7.49 3.44
C GLU A 135 -11.73 6.07 3.04
N LEU A 136 -12.08 5.23 4.02
CA LEU A 136 -12.60 3.88 3.76
C LEU A 136 -13.92 3.92 2.98
N ALA A 137 -14.82 4.87 3.28
CA ALA A 137 -16.06 5.06 2.55
C ALA A 137 -15.81 5.42 1.08
N THR A 138 -14.85 6.31 0.81
CA THR A 138 -14.41 6.66 -0.56
C THR A 138 -13.85 5.44 -1.29
N PHE A 139 -13.00 4.65 -0.64
CA PHE A 139 -12.47 3.40 -1.22
C PHE A 139 -13.58 2.41 -1.58
N LEU A 140 -14.48 2.12 -0.63
CA LEU A 140 -15.59 1.20 -0.86
C LEU A 140 -16.56 1.72 -1.93
N ALA A 141 -16.77 3.04 -2.01
CA ALA A 141 -17.58 3.64 -3.07
C ALA A 141 -16.94 3.47 -4.44
N LEU A 142 -15.63 3.71 -4.57
CA LEU A 142 -14.86 3.51 -5.79
C LEU A 142 -14.93 2.05 -6.27
N MET A 143 -14.55 1.10 -5.42
CA MET A 143 -14.49 -0.32 -5.77
C MET A 143 -15.86 -0.90 -6.11
N ASN A 144 -16.92 -0.45 -5.43
CA ASN A 144 -18.28 -0.94 -5.64
C ASN A 144 -19.07 -0.13 -6.69
N GLY A 145 -18.45 0.85 -7.36
CA GLY A 145 -19.09 1.64 -8.40
C GLY A 145 -20.27 2.46 -7.91
N ARG A 146 -20.09 3.14 -6.77
CA ARG A 146 -21.06 4.03 -6.11
C ARG A 146 -20.68 5.50 -6.30
N ASP A 147 -21.46 6.40 -5.72
CA ASP A 147 -21.15 7.83 -5.73
C ASP A 147 -19.97 8.08 -4.79
N VAL A 148 -18.97 8.76 -5.31
CA VAL A 148 -17.72 9.10 -4.62
C VAL A 148 -17.76 10.58 -4.28
N ALA A 149 -17.45 10.90 -3.03
CA ALA A 149 -17.20 12.25 -2.55
C ALA A 149 -15.69 12.41 -2.31
N PRO A 150 -14.93 13.03 -3.23
CA PRO A 150 -13.47 13.12 -3.11
C PRO A 150 -13.00 13.98 -1.94
N VAL A 151 -13.84 14.89 -1.46
CA VAL A 151 -13.53 15.85 -0.39
C VAL A 151 -14.52 15.67 0.76
N SER A 152 -13.96 15.64 1.97
CA SER A 152 -14.69 15.52 3.23
C SER A 152 -15.51 16.78 3.56
N ALA A 153 -16.22 16.77 4.68
CA ALA A 153 -16.88 17.95 5.25
C ALA A 153 -17.84 18.71 4.30
N GLY A 154 -18.63 17.98 3.51
CA GLY A 154 -19.65 18.55 2.63
C GLY A 154 -19.12 19.07 1.29
N GLY A 155 -17.90 18.68 0.88
CA GLY A 155 -17.33 18.99 -0.43
C GLY A 155 -16.64 20.35 -0.51
N VAL A 156 -16.52 21.08 0.59
CA VAL A 156 -15.75 22.33 0.65
C VAL A 156 -14.30 21.98 0.99
N TYR A 157 -13.39 22.28 0.06
CA TYR A 157 -11.97 22.01 0.24
C TYR A 157 -11.28 23.13 1.04
N LEU A 158 -10.76 22.81 2.22
CA LEU A 158 -10.01 23.68 3.13
C LEU A 158 -8.67 23.05 3.51
N GLY A 159 -7.79 22.91 2.51
CA GLY A 159 -6.45 22.35 2.68
C GLY A 159 -5.35 23.15 1.96
N PRO A 160 -4.11 22.64 1.96
CA PRO A 160 -2.93 23.34 1.43
C PRO A 160 -3.01 23.81 -0.02
N GLN A 161 -3.86 23.17 -0.84
CA GLN A 161 -4.04 23.54 -2.25
C GLN A 161 -5.10 24.62 -2.48
N SER A 162 -5.79 25.09 -1.42
CA SER A 162 -6.81 26.14 -1.52
C SER A 162 -6.15 27.52 -1.58
N ALA A 163 -6.71 28.44 -2.37
CA ALA A 163 -6.19 29.80 -2.48
C ALA A 163 -6.21 30.54 -1.13
N GLU A 164 -7.19 30.25 -0.28
CA GLU A 164 -7.36 30.85 1.04
C GLU A 164 -6.33 30.36 2.06
N TRP A 165 -5.67 29.21 1.82
CA TRP A 165 -4.63 28.69 2.70
C TRP A 165 -3.43 29.64 2.80
N GLY A 166 -3.11 30.35 1.72
CA GLY A 166 -2.17 31.47 1.71
C GLY A 166 -0.70 31.12 1.92
N ASP A 167 -0.32 29.84 1.95
CA ASP A 167 1.08 29.41 2.05
C ASP A 167 1.63 29.06 0.65
N PRO A 168 2.54 29.89 0.08
CA PRO A 168 3.08 29.67 -1.25
C PRO A 168 4.09 28.51 -1.32
N TRP A 169 4.38 27.83 -0.20
CA TRP A 169 5.23 26.64 -0.21
C TRP A 169 4.58 25.49 -0.98
N TYR A 170 3.26 25.33 -0.89
CA TYR A 170 2.50 24.26 -1.56
C TYR A 170 2.19 24.62 -3.02
N TRP A 171 1.82 23.62 -3.82
CA TRP A 171 1.24 23.86 -5.13
C TRP A 171 -0.23 24.26 -4.97
N VAL A 172 -0.56 25.48 -5.40
CA VAL A 172 -1.90 26.06 -5.33
C VAL A 172 -2.39 26.26 -6.77
N PRO A 173 -3.12 25.29 -7.35
CA PRO A 173 -3.41 25.29 -8.78
C PRO A 173 -4.27 26.48 -9.22
N ASP A 174 -5.10 27.05 -8.33
CA ASP A 174 -6.09 28.04 -8.72
C ASP A 174 -5.54 29.46 -8.86
N VAL A 175 -4.39 29.76 -8.28
CA VAL A 175 -3.77 31.10 -8.28
C VAL A 175 -2.32 31.04 -8.74
N PRO A 176 -1.80 32.09 -9.40
CA PRO A 176 -0.41 32.09 -9.84
C PRO A 176 0.55 32.42 -8.69
N GLY A 177 1.82 32.03 -8.85
CA GLY A 177 2.93 32.59 -8.06
C GLY A 177 3.40 31.74 -6.88
N ASP A 178 2.92 30.51 -6.75
CA ASP A 178 3.44 29.56 -5.77
C ASP A 178 4.83 29.03 -6.13
N ARG A 179 5.45 28.37 -5.15
CA ARG A 179 6.78 27.79 -5.25
C ARG A 179 6.89 26.75 -6.36
N TYR A 180 5.91 25.86 -6.51
CA TYR A 180 5.94 24.76 -7.46
C TYR A 180 5.88 25.28 -8.91
N GLN A 181 5.04 26.29 -9.15
CA GLN A 181 4.94 26.97 -10.43
C GLN A 181 6.27 27.65 -10.78
N HIS A 182 6.85 28.41 -9.85
CA HIS A 182 8.09 29.15 -10.10
C HIS A 182 9.32 28.23 -10.26
N ARG A 183 9.54 27.28 -9.34
CA ARG A 183 10.76 26.47 -9.30
C ARG A 183 10.74 25.31 -10.28
N TRP A 184 9.57 24.71 -10.50
CA TRP A 184 9.46 23.45 -11.24
C TRP A 184 8.45 23.49 -12.39
N GLY A 185 7.88 24.66 -12.69
CA GLY A 185 7.02 24.87 -13.86
C GLY A 185 5.64 24.24 -13.75
N TYR A 186 5.17 23.90 -12.53
CA TYR A 186 3.84 23.33 -12.34
C TYR A 186 2.75 24.26 -12.92
N PRO A 187 1.64 23.71 -13.45
CA PRO A 187 0.67 24.51 -14.16
C PRO A 187 -0.21 25.34 -13.20
N HIS A 188 -0.60 26.53 -13.66
CA HIS A 188 -1.71 27.30 -13.12
C HIS A 188 -3.00 26.83 -13.79
N VAL A 189 -3.92 26.27 -13.00
CA VAL A 189 -5.17 25.64 -13.46
C VAL A 189 -6.35 26.19 -12.65
N PRO A 190 -6.85 27.40 -12.97
CA PRO A 190 -7.97 28.01 -12.26
C PRO A 190 -9.19 27.07 -12.15
N GLY A 191 -9.71 26.92 -10.94
CA GLY A 191 -10.89 26.14 -10.57
C GLY A 191 -10.65 24.63 -10.52
N LEU A 192 -9.40 24.17 -10.49
CA LEU A 192 -9.08 22.75 -10.38
C LEU A 192 -9.57 22.17 -9.07
N VAL A 193 -9.46 22.92 -7.96
CA VAL A 193 -9.87 22.45 -6.64
C VAL A 193 -11.36 22.11 -6.61
N ASP A 194 -12.21 23.01 -7.11
CA ASP A 194 -13.67 22.77 -7.21
C ASP A 194 -13.99 21.57 -8.12
N ALA A 195 -13.28 21.43 -9.25
CA ALA A 195 -13.48 20.31 -10.15
C ALA A 195 -13.09 18.98 -9.49
N ALA A 196 -12.00 18.96 -8.73
CA ALA A 196 -11.53 17.79 -8.01
C ALA A 196 -12.40 17.44 -6.79
N ALA A 197 -13.03 18.44 -6.17
CA ALA A 197 -13.95 18.24 -5.05
C ALA A 197 -15.35 17.75 -5.47
N THR A 198 -15.69 17.89 -6.75
CA THR A 198 -17.02 17.56 -7.26
C THR A 198 -17.29 16.05 -7.17
N PRO A 199 -18.40 15.62 -6.51
CA PRO A 199 -18.78 14.22 -6.47
C PRO A 199 -19.02 13.62 -7.85
N PHE A 200 -18.68 12.34 -8.02
CA PHE A 200 -18.88 11.62 -9.29
C PHE A 200 -19.30 10.16 -9.07
N ARG A 201 -19.90 9.55 -10.11
CA ARG A 201 -20.25 8.13 -10.09
C ARG A 201 -19.05 7.28 -10.50
N ALA A 202 -18.58 6.40 -9.62
CA ALA A 202 -17.51 5.48 -9.94
C ALA A 202 -17.97 4.30 -10.81
N SER A 203 -17.01 3.76 -11.56
CA SER A 203 -17.17 2.66 -12.49
C SER A 203 -17.25 1.29 -11.80
N GLY A 204 -16.60 1.18 -10.63
CA GLY A 204 -16.45 -0.07 -9.89
C GLY A 204 -15.46 -1.05 -10.52
N ALA A 205 -15.01 -2.03 -9.74
CA ALA A 205 -14.15 -3.11 -10.22
C ALA A 205 -14.79 -3.93 -11.36
N GLY A 206 -16.13 -4.05 -11.36
CA GLY A 206 -16.88 -4.76 -12.41
C GLY A 206 -16.79 -6.28 -12.38
N VAL A 207 -15.87 -6.83 -11.59
CA VAL A 207 -15.66 -8.25 -11.29
C VAL A 207 -15.57 -8.44 -9.78
N PRO A 208 -15.68 -9.67 -9.25
CA PRO A 208 -15.38 -9.93 -7.86
C PRO A 208 -14.06 -9.32 -7.40
N TRP A 209 -13.99 -8.86 -6.16
CA TRP A 209 -12.73 -8.39 -5.59
C TRP A 209 -12.55 -8.79 -4.13
N ILE A 210 -11.29 -8.97 -3.74
CA ILE A 210 -10.84 -9.25 -2.38
C ILE A 210 -9.75 -8.26 -1.95
N GLY A 211 -9.58 -8.04 -0.64
CA GLY A 211 -8.65 -7.05 -0.11
C GLY A 211 -7.75 -7.56 1.03
N CYS A 212 -6.53 -7.06 1.07
CA CYS A 212 -5.66 -7.03 2.25
C CYS A 212 -5.84 -5.69 2.97
N LEU A 213 -5.45 -5.63 4.25
CA LEU A 213 -5.21 -4.35 4.93
C LEU A 213 -3.73 -4.01 4.84
N GLY A 214 -3.41 -2.74 4.54
CA GLY A 214 -2.06 -2.18 4.64
C GLY A 214 -1.87 -1.35 5.89
N ASN A 215 -0.64 -0.88 6.13
CA ASN A 215 -0.31 -0.17 7.36
C ASN A 215 -1.05 1.17 7.43
N HIS A 216 -1.30 1.84 6.31
CA HIS A 216 -2.12 3.06 6.26
C HIS A 216 -3.61 2.82 6.49
N ASP A 217 -4.08 1.58 6.32
CA ASP A 217 -5.47 1.21 6.62
C ASP A 217 -5.73 1.09 8.12
N VAL A 218 -4.69 0.84 8.93
CA VAL A 218 -4.83 0.54 10.36
C VAL A 218 -4.00 1.43 11.28
N LEU A 219 -3.14 2.29 10.72
CA LEU A 219 -2.29 3.25 11.43
C LEU A 219 -2.50 4.66 10.83
N VAL A 220 -2.34 5.69 11.67
CA VAL A 220 -2.32 7.08 11.21
C VAL A 220 -1.00 7.33 10.48
N GLY A 221 -1.09 7.86 9.26
CA GLY A 221 0.00 8.02 8.31
C GLY A 221 0.84 6.77 8.12
N GLY A 222 0.21 5.58 8.22
CA GLY A 222 0.89 4.29 8.10
C GLY A 222 1.94 3.99 9.17
N THR A 223 2.01 4.77 10.25
CA THR A 223 3.13 4.71 11.20
C THR A 223 2.69 4.61 12.64
N THR A 224 1.70 5.38 13.08
CA THR A 224 1.35 5.47 14.50
C THR A 224 0.01 4.81 14.81
N ALA A 225 -0.07 4.15 15.95
CA ALA A 225 -1.28 3.46 16.36
C ALA A 225 -2.45 4.44 16.56
N VAL A 226 -3.66 4.02 16.19
CA VAL A 226 -4.86 4.81 16.40
C VAL A 226 -5.16 4.96 17.89
N THR A 227 -5.40 6.20 18.34
CA THR A 227 -5.83 6.51 19.72
C THR A 227 -7.09 7.38 19.71
N ASP A 228 -7.78 7.43 20.84
CA ASP A 228 -9.00 8.25 20.96
C ASP A 228 -8.66 9.76 20.89
N GLU A 229 -7.47 10.17 21.36
CA GLU A 229 -6.96 11.54 21.25
C GLU A 229 -6.68 11.93 19.80
N LEU A 230 -6.03 11.07 19.02
CA LEU A 230 -5.81 11.30 17.59
C LEU A 230 -7.13 11.32 16.83
N SER A 231 -8.08 10.47 17.21
CA SER A 231 -9.43 10.47 16.64
C SER A 231 -10.17 11.77 16.93
N ALA A 232 -10.02 12.33 18.14
CA ALA A 232 -10.58 13.63 18.49
C ALA A 232 -9.96 14.78 17.68
N ILE A 233 -8.66 14.73 17.40
CA ILE A 233 -8.00 15.68 16.48
C ILE A 233 -8.57 15.54 15.07
N ALA A 234 -8.67 14.30 14.56
CA ALA A 234 -9.14 14.01 13.21
C ALA A 234 -10.52 14.60 12.93
N VAL A 235 -11.48 14.43 13.84
CA VAL A 235 -12.86 14.92 13.66
C VAL A 235 -13.04 16.42 13.94
N GLY A 236 -12.05 17.05 14.57
CA GLY A 236 -12.12 18.43 15.04
C GLY A 236 -12.03 19.49 13.94
N ASP A 237 -12.18 20.75 14.36
CA ASP A 237 -12.20 21.94 13.49
C ASP A 237 -10.85 22.67 13.43
N ARG A 238 -9.75 22.03 13.85
CA ARG A 238 -8.42 22.65 13.92
C ARG A 238 -7.35 21.76 13.29
N LYS A 239 -6.68 22.28 12.27
CA LYS A 239 -5.55 21.62 11.60
C LYS A 239 -4.24 22.32 11.93
N ALA A 240 -3.25 21.57 12.41
CA ALA A 240 -1.91 22.09 12.63
C ALA A 240 -1.25 22.45 11.29
N VAL A 241 -0.52 23.57 11.27
CA VAL A 241 0.20 24.06 10.08
C VAL A 241 1.69 24.22 10.33
N ARG A 242 2.13 24.04 11.58
CA ARG A 242 3.52 24.06 12.02
C ARG A 242 3.67 23.16 13.24
N LEU A 243 4.89 22.68 13.45
CA LEU A 243 5.26 22.01 14.70
C LEU A 243 5.16 22.96 15.90
N PRO A 244 4.96 22.42 17.12
CA PRO A 244 5.16 23.17 18.35
C PRO A 244 6.57 23.76 18.44
N ALA A 245 6.69 24.95 19.01
CA ALA A 245 7.98 25.65 19.14
C ALA A 245 8.90 25.04 20.22
N ASP A 246 8.34 24.22 21.11
CA ASP A 246 9.00 23.58 22.23
C ASP A 246 9.45 22.14 21.95
N LEU A 247 9.33 21.66 20.70
CA LEU A 247 9.96 20.39 20.32
C LEU A 247 11.47 20.52 20.52
N GLY A 248 12.03 19.60 21.30
CA GLY A 248 13.46 19.51 21.53
C GLY A 248 14.18 18.78 20.41
N ASP A 249 15.33 18.19 20.72
CA ASP A 249 16.12 17.38 19.76
C ASP A 249 15.53 15.97 19.55
N GLU A 250 14.23 15.77 19.83
CA GLU A 250 13.58 14.47 19.68
C GLU A 250 13.58 14.04 18.21
N ARG A 251 13.90 12.77 17.96
CA ARG A 251 13.81 12.23 16.59
C ARG A 251 12.35 12.15 16.18
N GLU A 252 12.04 12.65 14.99
CA GLU A 252 10.68 12.68 14.44
C GLU A 252 9.94 11.35 14.59
N LEU A 253 10.54 10.24 14.15
CA LEU A 253 9.91 8.93 14.22
C LEU A 253 9.61 8.51 15.67
N GLU A 254 10.51 8.81 16.61
CA GLU A 254 10.30 8.49 18.03
C GLU A 254 9.13 9.30 18.59
N LEU A 255 9.05 10.59 18.24
CA LEU A 255 7.93 11.45 18.61
C LEU A 255 6.62 10.96 18.00
N TYR A 256 6.63 10.58 16.71
CA TYR A 256 5.42 10.11 16.02
C TYR A 256 4.89 8.80 16.59
N LEU A 257 5.77 7.94 17.12
CA LEU A 257 5.37 6.66 17.71
C LEU A 257 4.98 6.78 19.19
N ARG A 258 5.64 7.66 19.97
CA ARG A 258 5.46 7.73 21.43
C ARG A 258 4.51 8.82 21.88
N ASP A 259 4.49 9.96 21.21
CA ASP A 259 3.64 11.11 21.53
C ASP A 259 3.17 11.82 20.24
N PRO A 260 2.38 11.12 19.39
CA PRO A 260 1.91 11.66 18.12
C PRO A 260 1.03 12.90 18.30
N VAL A 261 0.28 12.99 19.40
CA VAL A 261 -0.60 14.13 19.70
C VAL A 261 0.18 15.44 19.72
N ARG A 262 1.43 15.42 20.22
CA ARG A 262 2.29 16.59 20.26
C ARG A 262 2.65 17.12 18.86
N LEU A 263 2.73 16.26 17.84
CA LEU A 263 2.97 16.73 16.46
C LEU A 263 1.83 17.61 15.93
N PHE A 264 0.61 17.40 16.42
CA PHE A 264 -0.60 18.12 16.00
C PHE A 264 -1.01 19.27 16.95
N SER A 265 -0.21 19.53 17.99
CA SER A 265 -0.51 20.57 18.99
C SER A 265 0.04 21.96 18.64
N GLY A 266 0.92 22.06 17.63
CA GLY A 266 1.51 23.32 17.18
C GLY A 266 0.50 24.30 16.58
N PRO A 267 0.91 25.52 16.16
CA PRO A 267 0.00 26.51 15.60
C PRO A 267 -0.89 25.93 14.50
N GLY A 268 -2.17 26.25 14.54
CA GLY A 268 -3.16 25.68 13.62
C GLY A 268 -4.15 26.70 13.10
N VAL A 269 -4.85 26.32 12.04
CA VAL A 269 -5.93 27.08 11.40
C VAL A 269 -7.26 26.35 11.60
N ARG A 270 -8.36 27.09 11.45
CA ARG A 270 -9.69 26.51 11.49
C ARG A 270 -9.98 25.77 10.18
N VAL A 271 -10.49 24.56 10.29
CA VAL A 271 -11.01 23.74 9.19
C VAL A 271 -12.41 23.27 9.55
N THR A 272 -13.17 22.75 8.59
CA THR A 272 -14.49 22.20 8.89
C THR A 272 -14.35 20.89 9.67
N ALA A 273 -14.98 20.80 10.84
CA ALA A 273 -15.09 19.55 11.59
C ALA A 273 -15.88 18.51 10.79
N ASP A 274 -15.49 17.24 10.91
CA ASP A 274 -16.15 16.14 10.19
C ASP A 274 -16.13 14.86 11.03
N PRO A 275 -17.29 14.37 11.52
CA PRO A 275 -17.35 13.11 12.27
C PRO A 275 -16.94 11.89 11.43
N GLY A 276 -17.04 11.97 10.09
CA GLY A 276 -16.58 10.94 9.17
C GLY A 276 -15.06 10.70 9.22
N ARG A 277 -14.28 11.62 9.80
CA ARG A 277 -12.83 11.47 9.99
C ARG A 277 -12.44 10.54 11.14
N ARG A 278 -13.41 9.97 11.87
CA ARG A 278 -13.16 9.07 13.00
C ARG A 278 -12.19 7.96 12.59
N LEU A 279 -11.18 7.73 13.43
CA LEU A 279 -10.22 6.64 13.22
C LEU A 279 -10.87 5.28 13.42
N LEU A 280 -10.49 4.35 12.56
CA LEU A 280 -10.98 2.98 12.55
C LEU A 280 -9.99 2.02 13.19
N ARG A 281 -10.54 0.99 13.82
CA ARG A 281 -9.79 -0.22 14.21
C ARG A 281 -10.11 -1.34 13.23
N THR A 282 -9.30 -2.40 13.18
CA THR A 282 -9.49 -3.55 12.27
C THR A 282 -10.93 -4.08 12.25
N ARG A 283 -11.58 -4.18 13.41
CA ARG A 283 -12.99 -4.63 13.51
C ARG A 283 -13.96 -3.70 12.79
N ASP A 284 -13.74 -2.39 12.83
CA ASP A 284 -14.60 -1.43 12.15
C ASP A 284 -14.44 -1.52 10.63
N ILE A 285 -13.21 -1.73 10.15
CA ILE A 285 -12.91 -1.92 8.73
C ILE A 285 -13.58 -3.19 8.21
N VAL A 286 -13.37 -4.33 8.91
CA VAL A 286 -14.02 -5.60 8.58
C VAL A 286 -15.55 -5.46 8.57
N ARG A 287 -16.13 -4.75 9.56
CA ARG A 287 -17.57 -4.50 9.62
C ARG A 287 -18.06 -3.71 8.40
N ALA A 288 -17.33 -2.68 7.97
CA ALA A 288 -17.67 -1.88 6.80
C ALA A 288 -17.65 -2.72 5.51
N HIS A 289 -16.66 -3.61 5.37
CA HIS A 289 -16.58 -4.53 4.23
C HIS A 289 -17.75 -5.51 4.17
N LEU A 290 -18.25 -5.98 5.32
CA LEU A 290 -19.42 -6.87 5.41
C LEU A 290 -20.74 -6.18 5.04
N GLY A 291 -20.75 -4.86 4.84
CA GLY A 291 -21.94 -4.12 4.48
C GLY A 291 -22.90 -3.81 5.62
N ALA A 292 -22.54 -4.23 6.84
CA ALA A 292 -23.21 -3.77 8.04
C ALA A 292 -23.03 -2.25 8.13
N ALA A 293 -24.12 -1.55 8.47
CA ALA A 293 -24.08 -0.11 8.72
C ALA A 293 -23.06 0.17 9.83
N VAL A 294 -21.86 0.58 9.43
CA VAL A 294 -21.03 1.42 10.26
C VAL A 294 -21.64 2.82 10.09
N ASP A 295 -21.83 3.56 11.19
CA ASP A 295 -22.12 4.98 11.07
C ASP A 295 -20.86 5.63 10.47
N LEU A 296 -20.81 5.66 9.14
CA LEU A 296 -19.71 6.18 8.32
C LEU A 296 -19.83 7.70 8.11
N GLY A 297 -20.78 8.36 8.80
CA GLY A 297 -20.91 9.81 8.81
C GLY A 297 -21.02 10.42 7.41
N GLY A 298 -22.22 10.36 6.81
CA GLY A 298 -22.41 10.91 5.47
C GLY A 298 -23.85 10.87 4.96
N GLY A 299 -24.81 11.29 5.78
CA GLY A 299 -26.20 11.48 5.33
C GLY A 299 -26.44 12.92 4.92
N VAL A 300 -26.35 13.23 3.62
CA VAL A 300 -26.95 14.46 3.07
C VAL A 300 -28.46 14.25 3.01
N GLY A 301 -29.14 14.58 4.11
CA GLY A 301 -30.60 14.65 4.18
C GLY A 301 -31.04 16.07 4.48
N GLY A 302 -31.40 16.82 3.43
CA GLY A 302 -32.01 18.13 3.57
C GLY A 302 -33.34 18.05 4.31
N GLY A 303 -33.45 18.76 5.43
CA GLY A 303 -34.68 18.93 6.19
C GLY A 303 -34.67 20.28 6.89
N VAL A 304 -35.49 21.19 6.37
CA VAL A 304 -35.69 22.54 6.91
C VAL A 304 -36.57 22.46 8.17
N GLY A 305 -36.10 23.10 9.25
CA GLY A 305 -36.94 23.69 10.30
C GLY A 305 -37.28 22.82 11.52
N ALA A 306 -36.77 23.20 12.69
CA ALA A 306 -37.59 23.80 13.74
C ALA A 306 -36.71 24.23 14.92
N ASP A 307 -36.78 25.53 15.19
CA ASP A 307 -36.34 26.24 16.37
C ASP A 307 -37.00 25.67 17.64
N LEU A 308 -36.22 25.36 18.68
CA LEU A 308 -36.65 25.39 20.08
C LEU A 308 -35.44 25.64 20.99
N GLY A 309 -35.41 26.83 21.57
CA GLY A 309 -34.46 27.25 22.58
C GLY A 309 -34.62 26.57 23.94
N GLY A 310 -33.56 26.69 24.74
CA GLY A 310 -33.52 26.30 26.15
C GLY A 310 -32.13 26.54 26.73
N GLU A 311 -31.93 27.68 27.38
CA GLU A 311 -30.72 28.02 28.12
C GLU A 311 -30.61 27.30 29.48
N VAL A 312 -29.37 27.28 29.97
CA VAL A 312 -28.88 27.23 31.37
C VAL A 312 -28.66 25.86 32.06
N GLY A 313 -27.37 25.57 32.33
CA GLY A 313 -26.92 25.37 33.72
C GLY A 313 -26.15 24.07 34.03
N GLY A 314 -24.92 24.21 34.53
CA GLY A 314 -24.31 23.22 35.43
C GLY A 314 -22.87 22.82 35.11
N ALA A 315 -21.91 23.62 35.57
CA ALA A 315 -20.52 23.19 35.72
C ALA A 315 -20.41 22.12 36.82
N VAL A 316 -19.67 21.03 36.55
CA VAL A 316 -19.13 20.15 37.59
C VAL A 316 -17.68 19.85 37.22
N GLY A 317 -16.77 20.48 37.96
CA GLY A 317 -15.35 20.14 37.94
C GLY A 317 -15.12 18.83 38.69
N GLY A 318 -14.46 17.89 38.03
CA GLY A 318 -13.92 16.67 38.62
C GLY A 318 -12.46 16.54 38.21
N THR A 319 -11.55 16.85 39.13
CA THR A 319 -10.11 16.62 38.96
C THR A 319 -9.84 15.14 39.25
N LEU A 320 -9.46 14.35 38.25
CA LEU A 320 -9.02 12.98 38.45
C LEU A 320 -7.49 12.96 38.55
N SER A 321 -6.97 12.81 39.77
CA SER A 321 -5.55 12.56 40.01
C SER A 321 -5.25 11.07 39.86
N VAL A 322 -4.44 10.71 38.86
CA VAL A 322 -3.88 9.35 38.70
C VAL A 322 -2.44 9.35 39.22
N PRO A 323 -2.03 8.40 40.08
CA PRO A 323 -0.69 8.39 40.67
C PRO A 323 0.38 8.07 39.63
N ALA A 324 1.45 8.87 39.64
CA ALA A 324 2.64 8.65 38.83
C ALA A 324 3.33 7.34 39.20
N HIS A 325 3.38 6.38 38.29
CA HIS A 325 4.30 5.26 38.39
C HIS A 325 5.72 5.74 38.05
N ARG A 326 6.65 5.53 38.98
CA ARG A 326 8.10 5.74 38.80
C ARG A 326 8.59 4.92 37.61
N VAL A 327 8.91 5.58 36.51
CA VAL A 327 9.81 5.04 35.50
C VAL A 327 11.23 5.13 36.07
N GLY A 328 11.86 3.97 36.27
CA GLY A 328 13.24 3.89 36.70
C GLY A 328 14.15 4.55 35.67
N THR A 329 15.02 5.44 36.15
CA THR A 329 16.14 6.00 35.39
C THR A 329 17.06 4.89 34.89
N LEU A 330 17.16 4.72 33.57
CA LEU A 330 18.23 3.94 32.93
C LEU A 330 19.53 4.77 32.88
N PRO A 331 20.72 4.15 32.97
CA PRO A 331 21.98 4.87 33.02
C PRO A 331 22.29 5.54 31.68
N ARG A 332 22.71 6.81 31.73
CA ARG A 332 23.40 7.47 30.62
C ARG A 332 24.70 6.74 30.32
N GLY A 333 24.84 6.23 29.09
CA GLY A 333 26.14 5.87 28.51
C GLY A 333 26.23 4.46 27.92
N ALA A 334 25.80 4.31 26.67
CA ALA A 334 26.40 3.39 25.70
C ALA A 334 25.97 3.84 24.30
N GLY A 335 26.76 4.72 23.68
CA GLY A 335 26.61 5.02 22.26
C GLY A 335 27.05 3.82 21.44
N HIS A 336 26.13 3.17 20.74
CA HIS A 336 26.47 2.16 19.75
C HIS A 336 26.71 2.85 18.40
N THR A 337 27.97 3.18 18.12
CA THR A 337 28.46 3.43 16.76
C THR A 337 28.63 2.10 16.03
N TYR A 338 27.92 1.90 14.91
CA TYR A 338 28.21 0.82 13.98
C TYR A 338 29.50 1.16 13.21
N ARG A 339 30.58 0.39 13.44
CA ARG A 339 31.74 0.37 12.55
C ARG A 339 31.49 -0.62 11.42
N VAL A 340 31.60 -0.16 10.19
CA VAL A 340 31.76 -0.99 9.00
C VAL A 340 33.13 -1.66 9.09
N GLY A 341 33.17 -2.98 9.25
CA GLY A 341 34.41 -3.75 9.22
C GLY A 341 34.80 -4.03 7.76
N GLU A 342 35.96 -3.51 7.34
CA GLU A 342 36.66 -4.02 6.17
C GLU A 342 37.20 -5.42 6.51
N ALA A 343 36.73 -6.43 5.78
CA ALA A 343 37.30 -7.76 5.86
C ALA A 343 38.56 -7.82 4.98
N THR A 344 39.71 -7.86 5.65
CA THR A 344 41.01 -8.26 5.11
C THR A 344 40.93 -9.71 4.62
N GLY A 345 41.13 -9.92 3.32
CA GLY A 345 41.30 -11.25 2.75
C GLY A 345 42.71 -11.77 2.98
N ASP A 346 42.84 -12.78 3.84
CA ASP A 346 44.02 -13.65 3.88
C ASP A 346 43.76 -14.87 2.99
N GLY A 347 44.33 -14.82 1.78
CA GLY A 347 44.49 -15.96 0.88
C GLY A 347 45.97 -16.15 0.59
N SER A 348 46.56 -17.11 1.29
CA SER A 348 47.93 -17.61 1.13
C SER A 348 48.34 -17.92 -0.31
N GLY A 349 49.57 -17.59 -0.70
CA GLY A 349 50.32 -18.40 -1.67
C GLY A 349 51.21 -17.68 -2.69
N ALA A 350 52.44 -17.36 -2.26
CA ALA A 350 53.71 -17.45 -3.00
C ALA A 350 53.92 -16.71 -4.36
N GLY A 351 54.97 -15.89 -4.42
CA GLY A 351 55.76 -15.73 -5.66
C GLY A 351 56.36 -14.34 -5.98
N ALA A 352 57.44 -13.98 -5.29
CA ALA A 352 58.62 -13.21 -5.74
C ALA A 352 58.53 -12.05 -6.77
N GLY A 353 59.11 -10.89 -6.38
CA GLY A 353 60.00 -10.08 -7.24
C GLY A 353 59.59 -8.61 -7.50
N PRO A 354 60.39 -7.59 -7.09
CA PRO A 354 60.01 -6.19 -7.23
C PRO A 354 60.80 -5.41 -8.31
N GLY A 355 60.21 -4.30 -8.75
CA GLY A 355 60.84 -3.24 -9.56
C GLY A 355 59.76 -2.58 -10.44
N GLY A 356 59.59 -1.28 -10.55
CA GLY A 356 60.30 -0.10 -10.09
C GLY A 356 59.84 1.08 -10.95
N GLY A 357 60.04 2.32 -10.48
CA GLY A 357 60.29 3.48 -11.35
C GLY A 357 59.09 4.30 -11.87
N GLU A 358 59.01 5.53 -11.36
CA GLU A 358 59.09 6.81 -12.11
C GLU A 358 58.16 7.04 -13.33
N ALA A 359 57.33 8.09 -13.43
CA ALA A 359 57.48 9.55 -13.27
C ALA A 359 57.34 10.28 -14.64
N ALA A 360 56.69 11.45 -14.56
CA ALA A 360 56.87 12.66 -15.37
C ALA A 360 56.16 12.87 -16.72
N GLY A 361 55.70 14.12 -16.91
CA GLY A 361 55.71 14.85 -18.19
C GLY A 361 54.33 15.25 -18.73
N THR A 362 53.73 16.37 -18.32
CA THR A 362 53.77 17.72 -18.96
C THR A 362 53.16 17.83 -20.37
N GLY A 363 52.23 18.78 -20.56
CA GLY A 363 51.92 19.34 -21.88
C GLY A 363 50.53 19.96 -22.00
N SER A 364 50.48 21.28 -22.22
CA SER A 364 49.30 22.14 -22.34
C SER A 364 48.62 22.09 -23.72
N VAL A 365 47.34 22.49 -23.77
CA VAL A 365 46.75 23.61 -24.57
C VAL A 365 45.26 23.36 -24.88
N GLY A 366 44.42 24.30 -24.43
CA GLY A 366 43.27 24.90 -25.16
C GLY A 366 42.09 24.02 -25.61
N GLY A 367 40.92 24.26 -25.01
CA GLY A 367 39.62 23.89 -25.59
C GLY A 367 38.48 24.00 -24.58
N GLU A 368 37.54 24.91 -24.83
CA GLU A 368 36.29 25.06 -24.08
C GLU A 368 35.52 23.73 -24.02
N VAL A 369 35.09 23.33 -22.81
CA VAL A 369 34.16 22.21 -22.62
C VAL A 369 33.08 22.64 -21.62
N GLY A 370 31.85 22.76 -22.12
CA GLY A 370 30.65 22.71 -21.28
C GLY A 370 30.54 21.33 -20.65
N GLY A 371 30.55 21.28 -19.32
CA GLY A 371 30.39 20.05 -18.53
C GLY A 371 29.17 20.17 -17.63
N ALA A 372 28.06 19.58 -18.06
CA ALA A 372 26.96 19.22 -17.18
C ALA A 372 27.47 18.15 -16.20
N VAL A 373 27.50 18.47 -14.90
CA VAL A 373 27.77 17.49 -13.86
C VAL A 373 26.48 16.71 -13.59
N GLY A 374 26.29 15.63 -14.34
CA GLY A 374 25.34 14.58 -14.01
C GLY A 374 25.93 13.69 -12.93
N GLY A 375 25.62 13.98 -11.67
CA GLY A 375 25.88 13.09 -10.54
C GLY A 375 24.77 12.06 -10.44
N THR A 376 25.00 10.83 -10.89
CA THR A 376 24.12 9.69 -10.67
C THR A 376 24.26 9.25 -9.21
N LEU A 377 23.21 9.42 -8.40
CA LEU A 377 23.17 8.89 -7.04
C LEU A 377 22.80 7.40 -7.12
N SER A 378 23.80 6.52 -7.09
CA SER A 378 23.58 5.07 -6.97
C SER A 378 23.17 4.74 -5.54
N VAL A 379 21.93 4.30 -5.35
CA VAL A 379 21.48 3.66 -4.11
C VAL A 379 21.99 2.21 -4.12
N PRO A 380 22.78 1.76 -3.13
CA PRO A 380 23.31 0.41 -3.14
C PRO A 380 22.19 -0.61 -2.91
N ALA A 381 22.14 -1.62 -3.79
CA ALA A 381 21.34 -2.82 -3.60
C ALA A 381 21.81 -3.56 -2.35
N HIS A 382 20.90 -3.79 -1.40
CA HIS A 382 21.15 -4.69 -0.28
C HIS A 382 21.30 -6.12 -0.82
N ARG A 383 22.52 -6.68 -0.75
CA ARG A 383 22.74 -8.12 -0.94
C ARG A 383 22.18 -8.86 0.27
N VAL A 384 21.27 -9.79 0.02
CA VAL A 384 20.90 -10.85 0.96
C VAL A 384 22.15 -11.67 1.25
N GLY A 385 22.61 -11.64 2.50
CA GLY A 385 23.71 -12.47 2.97
C GLY A 385 23.27 -13.93 3.05
N THR A 386 24.09 -14.84 2.52
CA THR A 386 23.93 -16.29 2.71
C THR A 386 24.07 -16.67 4.18
N LEU A 387 23.06 -17.32 4.75
CA LEU A 387 23.08 -17.89 6.10
C LEU A 387 24.15 -19.00 6.21
N PRO A 388 24.91 -19.07 7.32
CA PRO A 388 25.80 -20.21 7.57
C PRO A 388 24.99 -21.46 7.91
N ARG A 389 25.34 -22.57 7.27
CA ARG A 389 24.84 -23.92 7.60
C ARG A 389 25.36 -24.36 8.97
N GLY A 390 24.45 -24.79 9.85
CA GLY A 390 24.74 -25.80 10.88
C GLY A 390 24.39 -25.43 12.31
N ALA A 391 23.18 -25.80 12.74
CA ALA A 391 22.90 -26.34 14.08
C ALA A 391 21.59 -27.12 14.00
N GLY A 392 21.69 -28.45 13.97
CA GLY A 392 20.52 -29.33 13.96
C GLY A 392 19.85 -29.34 15.32
N HIS A 393 18.54 -29.04 15.35
CA HIS A 393 17.69 -29.29 16.50
C HIS A 393 16.65 -30.34 16.12
N THR A 394 16.79 -31.53 16.68
CA THR A 394 15.81 -32.62 16.63
C THR A 394 14.78 -32.44 17.74
N TYR A 395 13.50 -32.31 17.39
CA TYR A 395 12.41 -32.37 18.36
C TYR A 395 11.97 -33.83 18.57
N ARG A 396 12.05 -34.30 19.82
CA ARG A 396 11.40 -35.56 20.27
C ARG A 396 9.94 -35.26 20.60
N VAL A 397 9.04 -36.02 19.99
CA VAL A 397 7.62 -36.08 20.37
C VAL A 397 7.49 -36.88 21.65
N GLY A 398 6.94 -36.25 22.70
CA GLY A 398 6.49 -36.94 23.91
C GLY A 398 5.03 -37.33 23.76
N GLU A 399 4.75 -38.63 23.79
CA GLU A 399 3.40 -39.18 23.96
C GLU A 399 2.85 -38.80 25.33
N THR A 400 1.57 -38.42 25.38
CA THR A 400 0.74 -38.69 26.56
C THR A 400 -0.64 -39.20 26.13
N THR A 401 -1.03 -40.27 26.81
CA THR A 401 -2.21 -41.10 26.68
C THR A 401 -3.32 -40.65 27.62
N GLY A 402 -4.57 -41.06 27.32
CA GLY A 402 -5.70 -41.12 28.26
C GLY A 402 -6.80 -40.10 27.95
N ASP A 403 -7.97 -40.37 27.35
CA ASP A 403 -9.00 -41.43 27.44
C ASP A 403 -10.34 -40.82 27.91
N GLY A 404 -11.45 -41.27 27.31
CA GLY A 404 -12.80 -41.23 27.88
C GLY A 404 -13.75 -40.08 27.51
N GLY A 405 -14.84 -40.37 26.79
CA GLY A 405 -16.09 -39.59 26.88
C GLY A 405 -17.05 -39.68 25.70
N ALA A 406 -18.02 -40.58 25.77
CA ALA A 406 -19.03 -40.85 24.75
C ALA A 406 -20.32 -40.00 24.87
N GLY A 407 -21.08 -39.95 23.76
CA GLY A 407 -22.52 -39.66 23.69
C GLY A 407 -22.88 -38.21 23.36
N ALA A 408 -23.89 -37.86 22.57
CA ALA A 408 -24.95 -38.59 21.89
C ALA A 408 -25.57 -37.68 20.82
N ARG A 409 -26.13 -38.27 19.76
CA ARG A 409 -27.09 -37.62 18.84
C ARG A 409 -28.44 -37.44 19.55
N PRO A 410 -29.33 -36.59 19.02
CA PRO A 410 -30.44 -37.15 18.25
C PRO A 410 -30.76 -36.37 16.96
N GLY A 411 -31.41 -37.07 16.03
CA GLY A 411 -31.93 -36.50 14.78
C GLY A 411 -33.46 -36.43 14.73
N GLY A 412 -33.95 -36.07 13.53
CA GLY A 412 -35.35 -36.10 13.10
C GLY A 412 -36.02 -34.72 13.10
N GLY A 413 -36.73 -34.24 12.09
CA GLY A 413 -37.15 -34.78 10.80
C GLY A 413 -38.29 -33.92 10.22
N VAL A 414 -38.21 -33.64 8.91
CA VAL A 414 -39.28 -33.55 7.88
C VAL A 414 -40.50 -32.60 8.03
N GLY A 415 -40.68 -31.72 7.04
CA GLY A 415 -41.92 -31.66 6.22
C GLY A 415 -42.73 -30.35 6.18
N PRO A 416 -43.51 -30.08 5.09
CA PRO A 416 -43.52 -28.78 4.40
C PRO A 416 -44.86 -28.00 4.46
N GLY A 417 -44.86 -26.73 4.02
CA GLY A 417 -46.07 -25.92 3.85
C GLY A 417 -45.91 -24.72 2.91
N THR A 418 -46.62 -24.77 1.79
CA THR A 418 -46.78 -23.73 0.75
C THR A 418 -47.80 -22.66 1.17
N GLY A 419 -47.66 -21.40 0.70
CA GLY A 419 -48.75 -20.43 0.75
C GLY A 419 -48.37 -19.00 0.37
N SER A 420 -48.81 -18.57 -0.82
CA SER A 420 -48.69 -17.26 -1.46
C SER A 420 -49.51 -16.13 -0.81
N GLY A 421 -49.06 -14.87 -0.95
CA GLY A 421 -49.90 -13.67 -0.79
C GLY A 421 -49.10 -12.38 -0.95
N GLY A 422 -49.33 -11.64 -2.04
CA GLY A 422 -48.64 -10.39 -2.36
C GLY A 422 -49.16 -9.17 -1.61
N GLY A 423 -48.29 -8.17 -1.46
CA GLY A 423 -48.61 -6.84 -0.98
C GLY A 423 -47.49 -5.88 -1.40
N ALA A 424 -47.76 -5.06 -2.40
CA ALA A 424 -46.85 -4.03 -2.88
C ALA A 424 -46.73 -2.91 -1.84
N GLY A 425 -45.49 -2.67 -1.38
CA GLY A 425 -45.08 -1.48 -0.64
C GLY A 425 -43.65 -1.18 -1.06
N MET A 426 -43.47 -0.08 -1.80
CA MET A 426 -42.15 0.44 -2.14
C MET A 426 -41.52 0.99 -0.86
N ASP A 427 -40.68 0.17 -0.22
CA ASP A 427 -39.84 0.60 0.88
C ASP A 427 -38.43 0.83 0.33
N ALA A 428 -38.08 2.10 0.11
CA ALA A 428 -36.75 2.52 -0.34
C ALA A 428 -35.78 2.53 0.85
N GLY A 429 -35.51 1.36 1.41
CA GLY A 429 -34.39 1.14 2.33
C GLY A 429 -33.12 0.93 1.52
N ALA A 430 -32.17 1.86 1.59
CA ALA A 430 -30.86 1.73 0.96
C ALA A 430 -30.12 0.50 1.52
N THR A 431 -30.08 -0.58 0.74
CA THR A 431 -29.25 -1.76 1.02
C THR A 431 -27.78 -1.41 0.76
N THR A 432 -27.02 -1.26 1.85
CA THR A 432 -25.56 -1.10 1.86
C THR A 432 -24.88 -2.46 1.64
N ALA A 433 -23.90 -2.49 0.73
CA ALA A 433 -23.22 -3.67 0.17
C ALA A 433 -24.10 -4.56 -0.72
N THR A 434 -23.70 -4.96 -1.92
CA THR A 434 -22.37 -5.39 -2.35
C THR A 434 -22.12 -4.94 -3.80
N GLY A 435 -20.88 -4.58 -4.16
CA GLY A 435 -20.47 -4.56 -5.56
C GLY A 435 -20.41 -5.98 -6.14
N ALA A 436 -19.73 -6.16 -7.27
CA ALA A 436 -19.41 -7.50 -7.75
C ALA A 436 -18.45 -8.19 -6.78
N GLY A 437 -18.71 -9.45 -6.41
CA GLY A 437 -17.80 -10.28 -5.60
C GLY A 437 -18.28 -10.65 -4.20
N PRO A 438 -17.48 -11.43 -3.45
CA PRO A 438 -17.96 -12.06 -2.23
C PRO A 438 -18.39 -11.00 -1.22
N VAL A 439 -19.47 -11.27 -0.50
CA VAL A 439 -19.86 -10.49 0.67
C VAL A 439 -18.65 -10.36 1.60
N GLY A 440 -18.34 -9.16 2.07
CA GLY A 440 -17.16 -8.92 2.91
C GLY A 440 -15.87 -8.70 2.13
N HIS A 441 -15.86 -8.84 0.79
CA HIS A 441 -14.66 -8.71 -0.04
C HIS A 441 -13.50 -9.58 0.48
N GLY A 442 -13.83 -10.80 0.91
CA GLY A 442 -12.93 -11.78 1.53
C GLY A 442 -13.02 -11.85 3.05
N PHE A 443 -13.30 -10.73 3.74
CA PHE A 443 -13.48 -10.75 5.19
C PHE A 443 -14.78 -11.44 5.60
N THR A 444 -14.77 -12.05 6.78
CA THR A 444 -15.89 -12.86 7.28
C THR A 444 -16.42 -12.38 8.64
N GLU A 445 -17.61 -12.86 9.02
CA GLU A 445 -18.12 -12.70 10.38
C GLU A 445 -17.19 -13.30 11.45
N ALA A 446 -16.40 -14.32 11.11
CA ALA A 446 -15.38 -14.86 12.01
C ALA A 446 -14.24 -13.86 12.22
N ASN A 447 -13.79 -13.19 11.16
CA ASN A 447 -12.82 -12.09 11.25
C ASN A 447 -13.35 -10.96 12.14
N LEU A 448 -14.62 -10.58 11.99
CA LEU A 448 -15.24 -9.54 12.81
C LEU A 448 -15.21 -9.91 14.32
N ARG A 449 -15.62 -11.14 14.65
CA ARG A 449 -15.60 -11.64 16.04
C ARG A 449 -14.19 -11.71 16.60
N ALA A 450 -13.25 -12.28 15.85
CA ALA A 450 -11.87 -12.46 16.28
C ALA A 450 -11.06 -11.14 16.29
N GLY A 451 -11.48 -10.13 15.51
CA GLY A 451 -10.70 -8.91 15.29
C GLY A 451 -9.45 -9.12 14.43
N THR A 452 -9.49 -10.08 13.52
CA THR A 452 -8.41 -10.43 12.58
C THR A 452 -8.77 -9.99 11.16
N ALA A 453 -7.78 -9.93 10.26
CA ALA A 453 -7.98 -9.59 8.85
C ALA A 453 -7.36 -10.60 7.86
N TYR A 454 -6.81 -11.72 8.35
CA TYR A 454 -6.35 -12.81 7.49
C TYR A 454 -7.47 -13.82 7.22
N TYR A 455 -7.49 -14.41 6.03
CA TYR A 455 -8.54 -15.33 5.61
C TYR A 455 -8.11 -16.17 4.39
N ARG A 456 -8.91 -17.20 4.11
CA ARG A 456 -8.81 -18.01 2.89
C ARG A 456 -9.95 -17.66 1.94
N TYR A 457 -9.65 -17.62 0.64
CA TYR A 457 -10.63 -17.48 -0.43
C TYR A 457 -10.30 -18.42 -1.60
N ASP A 458 -11.29 -19.17 -2.07
CA ASP A 458 -11.12 -20.11 -3.20
C ASP A 458 -11.88 -19.55 -4.42
N PRO A 459 -11.23 -18.76 -5.30
CA PRO A 459 -11.93 -18.02 -6.37
C PRO A 459 -12.51 -18.93 -7.45
N VAL A 460 -11.81 -20.03 -7.75
CA VAL A 460 -12.17 -21.02 -8.76
C VAL A 460 -11.72 -22.41 -8.28
N PRO A 461 -12.31 -23.51 -8.77
CA PRO A 461 -11.82 -24.85 -8.47
C PRO A 461 -10.33 -25.00 -8.76
N GLY A 462 -9.58 -25.57 -7.82
CA GLY A 462 -8.14 -25.81 -7.97
C GLY A 462 -7.24 -24.59 -7.72
N VAL A 463 -7.77 -23.45 -7.27
CA VAL A 463 -6.96 -22.31 -6.79
C VAL A 463 -7.43 -21.88 -5.40
N ARG A 464 -6.48 -21.64 -4.51
CA ARG A 464 -6.67 -21.08 -3.17
C ARG A 464 -5.85 -19.81 -3.02
N VAL A 465 -6.48 -18.75 -2.52
CA VAL A 465 -5.82 -17.52 -2.10
C VAL A 465 -5.80 -17.46 -0.58
N LEU A 466 -4.61 -17.35 0.00
CA LEU A 466 -4.40 -17.13 1.44
C LEU A 466 -3.99 -15.68 1.65
N VAL A 467 -4.86 -14.90 2.29
CA VAL A 467 -4.66 -13.47 2.54
C VAL A 467 -4.13 -13.28 3.95
N LEU A 468 -2.99 -12.61 4.07
CA LEU A 468 -2.29 -12.37 5.33
C LEU A 468 -2.49 -10.93 5.83
N ASP A 469 -2.72 -10.77 7.13
CA ASP A 469 -2.65 -9.50 7.84
C ASP A 469 -1.22 -9.32 8.36
N THR A 470 -0.43 -8.52 7.64
CA THR A 470 1.00 -8.31 7.92
C THR A 470 1.27 -7.03 8.70
N ASN A 471 0.23 -6.39 9.23
CA ASN A 471 0.34 -5.08 9.86
C ASN A 471 0.78 -5.19 11.32
N HIS A 472 1.75 -4.37 11.71
CA HIS A 472 2.16 -4.28 13.10
C HIS A 472 1.37 -3.22 13.86
N ARG A 473 0.39 -3.66 14.65
CA ARG A 473 -0.58 -2.76 15.30
C ARG A 473 0.01 -1.76 16.29
N ARG A 474 1.24 -1.96 16.77
CA ARG A 474 1.92 -1.02 17.68
C ARG A 474 2.55 0.18 16.94
N GLY A 475 2.66 0.12 15.62
CA GLY A 475 3.24 1.17 14.79
C GLY A 475 4.48 0.74 14.01
N MET A 476 5.12 1.73 13.38
CA MET A 476 6.06 1.63 12.24
C MET A 476 5.39 1.20 10.94
N TRP A 477 6.07 1.50 9.83
CA TRP A 477 5.61 1.21 8.47
C TRP A 477 5.88 -0.24 8.05
N ASP A 478 6.90 -0.91 8.60
CA ASP A 478 7.19 -2.30 8.27
C ASP A 478 6.22 -3.27 8.97
N GLY A 479 6.14 -4.49 8.46
CA GLY A 479 5.21 -5.52 8.93
C GLY A 479 5.84 -6.66 9.71
N ASN A 480 4.98 -7.48 10.30
CA ASN A 480 5.24 -8.82 10.81
C ASN A 480 3.92 -9.61 10.87
N VAL A 481 3.96 -10.88 11.26
CA VAL A 481 2.74 -11.64 11.63
C VAL A 481 2.88 -12.16 13.05
N ASP A 482 1.77 -12.38 13.74
CA ASP A 482 1.80 -13.09 15.02
C ASP A 482 1.94 -14.60 14.82
N ARG A 483 2.32 -15.30 15.90
CA ARG A 483 2.51 -16.75 15.90
C ARG A 483 1.24 -17.51 15.53
N VAL A 484 0.08 -17.02 15.96
CA VAL A 484 -1.23 -17.63 15.70
C VAL A 484 -1.54 -17.65 14.20
N GLN A 485 -1.27 -16.55 13.50
CA GLN A 485 -1.45 -16.44 12.07
C GLN A 485 -0.43 -17.30 11.31
N LEU A 486 0.82 -17.38 11.76
CA LEU A 486 1.80 -18.27 11.13
C LEU A 486 1.43 -19.75 11.28
N GLU A 487 0.92 -20.15 12.44
CA GLU A 487 0.36 -21.49 12.66
C GLU A 487 -0.87 -21.74 11.79
N TRP A 488 -1.78 -20.77 11.68
CA TRP A 488 -2.91 -20.83 10.75
C TRP A 488 -2.46 -21.03 9.29
N LEU A 489 -1.43 -20.30 8.84
CA LEU A 489 -0.88 -20.48 7.50
C LEU A 489 -0.32 -21.89 7.31
N ALA A 490 0.45 -22.39 8.28
CA ALA A 490 0.98 -23.75 8.25
C ALA A 490 -0.15 -24.80 8.22
N ASP A 491 -1.25 -24.56 8.93
CA ASP A 491 -2.44 -25.41 8.95
C ASP A 491 -3.18 -25.43 7.61
N GLU A 492 -3.36 -24.27 6.97
CA GLU A 492 -4.00 -24.17 5.64
C GLU A 492 -3.19 -24.87 4.53
N LEU A 493 -1.87 -24.95 4.71
CA LEU A 493 -0.95 -25.63 3.79
C LEU A 493 -0.72 -27.10 4.14
N ARG A 494 -1.11 -27.54 5.34
CA ARG A 494 -0.84 -28.89 5.83
C ARG A 494 -1.50 -29.94 4.94
N GLY A 495 -0.70 -30.89 4.47
CA GLY A 495 -1.17 -31.99 3.63
C GLY A 495 -1.33 -31.63 2.16
N LEU A 496 -1.20 -30.36 1.76
CA LEU A 496 -1.11 -29.96 0.36
C LEU A 496 0.26 -30.34 -0.20
N GLY A 497 0.27 -31.06 -1.31
CA GLY A 497 1.51 -31.43 -1.98
C GLY A 497 1.34 -32.23 -3.28
N GLY A 498 0.12 -32.65 -3.58
CA GLY A 498 -0.24 -33.41 -4.77
C GLY A 498 -0.51 -32.53 -6.00
N ALA A 499 -0.51 -33.17 -7.17
CA ALA A 499 -0.83 -32.52 -8.44
C ALA A 499 -2.30 -32.07 -8.54
N ASP A 500 -3.19 -32.76 -7.82
CA ASP A 500 -4.64 -32.49 -7.76
C ASP A 500 -5.03 -31.53 -6.64
N ASP A 501 -4.09 -31.18 -5.76
CA ASP A 501 -4.30 -30.16 -4.73
C ASP A 501 -4.35 -28.76 -5.36
N PRO A 502 -5.06 -27.81 -4.74
CA PRO A 502 -5.16 -26.45 -5.28
C PRO A 502 -3.78 -25.78 -5.40
N LEU A 503 -3.59 -24.99 -6.46
CA LEU A 503 -2.52 -24.01 -6.52
C LEU A 503 -2.79 -22.94 -5.46
N VAL A 504 -1.76 -22.59 -4.68
CA VAL A 504 -1.87 -21.60 -3.61
C VAL A 504 -1.19 -20.30 -4.03
N VAL A 505 -1.96 -19.22 -3.93
CA VAL A 505 -1.51 -17.83 -4.05
C VAL A 505 -1.54 -17.22 -2.65
N ILE A 506 -0.45 -16.61 -2.21
CA ILE A 506 -0.43 -15.77 -1.01
C ILE A 506 -0.67 -14.32 -1.42
N ALA A 507 -1.44 -13.57 -0.63
CA ALA A 507 -1.55 -12.12 -0.78
C ALA A 507 -1.31 -11.44 0.57
N SER A 508 -0.51 -10.39 0.58
CA SER A 508 -0.23 -9.57 1.77
C SER A 508 0.01 -8.12 1.35
N HIS A 509 0.04 -7.20 2.31
CA HIS A 509 0.49 -5.84 2.03
C HIS A 509 2.01 -5.75 1.93
N HIS A 510 2.71 -6.14 3.01
CA HIS A 510 4.17 -6.12 3.05
C HIS A 510 4.76 -7.27 2.23
N ALA A 511 5.88 -6.98 1.57
CA ALA A 511 6.71 -7.96 0.89
C ALA A 511 7.79 -8.49 1.84
N THR A 512 8.47 -9.58 1.45
CA THR A 512 9.55 -10.17 2.26
C THR A 512 10.61 -9.19 2.79
N PRO A 513 11.05 -8.13 2.07
CA PRO A 513 12.02 -7.18 2.61
C PRO A 513 11.48 -6.24 3.70
N SER A 514 10.15 -6.07 3.80
CA SER A 514 9.48 -5.20 4.78
C SER A 514 8.82 -6.00 5.93
N LEU A 515 9.04 -7.30 6.01
CA LEU A 515 8.53 -8.18 7.07
C LEU A 515 9.56 -8.37 8.19
N GLY A 516 9.99 -7.27 8.81
CA GLY A 516 11.05 -7.24 9.83
C GLY A 516 10.75 -6.35 11.04
N ASN A 517 9.50 -5.92 11.24
CA ASN A 517 9.18 -4.93 12.27
C ASN A 517 9.20 -5.53 13.69
N GLY A 518 10.24 -5.24 14.47
CA GLY A 518 10.33 -5.63 15.89
C GLY A 518 9.84 -4.56 16.88
N TYR A 519 9.21 -3.47 16.42
CA TYR A 519 8.89 -2.33 17.28
C TYR A 519 7.98 -2.71 18.43
N GLY A 520 8.43 -2.46 19.67
CA GLY A 520 7.64 -2.75 20.85
C GLY A 520 7.43 -4.25 21.11
N VAL A 521 8.08 -5.15 20.38
CA VAL A 521 8.16 -6.58 20.74
C VAL A 521 9.10 -6.71 21.94
N CYS A 522 8.69 -7.47 22.95
CA CYS A 522 9.55 -7.70 24.12
C CYS A 522 10.73 -8.58 23.71
N PRO A 523 11.99 -8.20 23.98
CA PRO A 523 13.15 -9.04 23.66
C PRO A 523 13.08 -10.44 24.28
N ASP A 524 12.45 -10.56 25.44
CA ASP A 524 12.25 -11.84 26.14
C ASP A 524 11.10 -12.69 25.55
N ASP A 525 10.33 -12.13 24.61
CA ASP A 525 9.18 -12.74 23.93
C ASP A 525 9.22 -12.49 22.40
N GLU A 526 10.43 -12.42 21.81
CA GLU A 526 10.60 -12.26 20.35
C GLU A 526 9.91 -13.38 19.57
N ALA A 527 9.73 -14.55 20.19
CA ALA A 527 9.00 -15.69 19.63
C ALA A 527 7.49 -15.46 19.44
N ALA A 528 6.93 -14.34 19.96
CA ALA A 528 5.52 -14.00 19.80
C ALA A 528 5.16 -13.57 18.36
N VAL A 529 6.14 -13.14 17.57
CA VAL A 529 5.96 -12.72 16.17
C VAL A 529 6.84 -13.55 15.25
N ALA A 530 6.48 -13.57 13.97
CA ALA A 530 7.25 -14.17 12.90
C ALA A 530 7.54 -13.16 11.80
N PHE A 531 8.75 -13.26 11.26
CA PHE A 531 9.29 -12.40 10.21
C PHE A 531 9.34 -13.10 8.85
N ALA A 532 9.88 -12.41 7.85
CA ALA A 532 10.00 -12.89 6.48
C ALA A 532 10.55 -14.32 6.36
N GLY A 533 11.59 -14.66 7.15
CA GLY A 533 12.27 -15.96 7.06
C GLY A 533 11.35 -17.13 7.39
N GLU A 534 10.61 -17.06 8.50
CA GLU A 534 9.68 -18.12 8.91
C GLU A 534 8.46 -18.23 7.99
N LEU A 535 7.94 -17.09 7.53
CA LEU A 535 6.86 -17.06 6.54
C LEU A 535 7.29 -17.72 5.22
N LEU A 536 8.48 -17.40 4.72
CA LEU A 536 9.04 -18.03 3.53
C LEU A 536 9.31 -19.51 3.75
N GLU A 537 9.78 -19.92 4.93
CA GLU A 537 9.98 -21.33 5.27
C GLU A 537 8.66 -22.12 5.21
N VAL A 538 7.60 -21.59 5.82
CA VAL A 538 6.26 -22.21 5.77
C VAL A 538 5.71 -22.24 4.33
N ALA A 539 5.80 -21.13 3.59
CA ALA A 539 5.32 -21.03 2.22
C ALA A 539 6.08 -22.00 1.28
N LEU A 540 7.41 -22.00 1.32
CA LEU A 540 8.25 -22.88 0.51
C LEU A 540 8.17 -24.34 0.95
N GLY A 541 7.74 -24.62 2.18
CA GLY A 541 7.46 -25.98 2.66
C GLY A 541 6.36 -26.70 1.87
N CYS A 542 5.46 -25.94 1.21
CA CYS A 542 4.39 -26.49 0.38
C CYS A 542 4.70 -26.29 -1.12
N PRO A 543 4.75 -27.35 -1.95
CA PRO A 543 5.01 -27.24 -3.38
C PRO A 543 3.91 -26.55 -4.17
N ASN A 544 2.69 -26.52 -3.62
CA ASN A 544 1.54 -25.89 -4.25
C ASN A 544 1.52 -24.37 -4.08
N VAL A 545 2.34 -23.79 -3.21
CA VAL A 545 2.52 -22.32 -3.14
C VAL A 545 3.41 -21.89 -4.30
N VAL A 546 2.82 -21.16 -5.24
CA VAL A 546 3.46 -20.81 -6.53
C VAL A 546 3.62 -19.31 -6.74
N LEU A 547 2.83 -18.49 -6.03
CA LEU A 547 2.76 -17.05 -6.20
C LEU A 547 2.51 -16.34 -4.87
N TRP A 548 3.17 -15.22 -4.65
CA TRP A 548 2.91 -14.28 -3.55
C TRP A 548 2.74 -12.87 -4.11
N LEU A 549 1.56 -12.28 -3.96
CA LEU A 549 1.23 -10.91 -4.39
C LEU A 549 1.34 -9.92 -3.22
N ASN A 550 1.96 -8.75 -3.44
CA ASN A 550 2.06 -7.68 -2.44
C ASN A 550 2.20 -6.26 -3.00
N GLY A 551 2.27 -5.28 -2.09
CA GLY A 551 2.41 -3.85 -2.34
C GLY A 551 3.49 -3.19 -1.48
N HIS A 552 3.15 -2.10 -0.78
CA HIS A 552 3.96 -1.39 0.24
C HIS A 552 5.19 -0.62 -0.30
N HIS A 553 5.93 -1.20 -1.25
CA HIS A 553 7.17 -0.61 -1.76
C HIS A 553 6.95 0.38 -2.92
N HIS A 554 5.71 0.56 -3.38
CA HIS A 554 5.31 1.44 -4.48
C HIS A 554 6.08 1.19 -5.79
N ALA A 555 6.66 0.00 -5.97
CA ALA A 555 7.49 -0.34 -7.12
C ALA A 555 7.07 -1.67 -7.74
N ASN A 556 7.22 -1.79 -9.06
CA ASN A 556 7.11 -3.08 -9.72
C ASN A 556 8.37 -3.91 -9.46
N ARG A 557 8.23 -5.08 -8.85
CA ARG A 557 9.32 -6.04 -8.59
C ARG A 557 8.85 -7.48 -8.75
N VAL A 558 9.71 -8.35 -9.27
CA VAL A 558 9.46 -9.81 -9.36
C VAL A 558 10.67 -10.59 -8.86
N VAL A 559 10.51 -11.24 -7.71
CA VAL A 559 11.55 -12.02 -7.02
C VAL A 559 11.22 -13.51 -7.08
N ALA A 560 12.20 -14.34 -7.44
CA ALA A 560 12.07 -15.79 -7.37
C ALA A 560 12.58 -16.29 -6.01
N HIS A 561 11.75 -17.02 -5.26
CA HIS A 561 12.14 -17.66 -4.01
C HIS A 561 12.27 -19.16 -4.24
N HIS A 562 13.48 -19.69 -4.07
CA HIS A 562 13.81 -21.07 -4.42
C HIS A 562 13.53 -22.02 -3.26
N ARG A 563 12.91 -23.16 -3.58
CA ARG A 563 12.74 -24.27 -2.64
C ARG A 563 13.97 -25.18 -2.64
N PRO A 564 14.37 -25.75 -1.49
CA PRO A 564 15.32 -26.87 -1.46
C PRO A 564 14.81 -28.04 -2.32
N GLY A 565 15.61 -28.47 -3.31
CA GLY A 565 15.24 -29.57 -4.21
C GLY A 565 14.51 -29.16 -5.49
N GLY A 566 14.47 -27.87 -5.84
CA GLY A 566 13.98 -27.38 -7.13
C GLY A 566 12.59 -26.74 -7.07
N GLY A 567 12.31 -25.87 -8.04
CA GLY A 567 11.10 -25.05 -8.05
C GLY A 567 11.11 -23.97 -6.95
N GLY A 568 9.92 -23.49 -6.60
CA GLY A 568 9.74 -22.42 -5.63
C GLY A 568 8.45 -21.66 -5.85
N LEU A 569 8.45 -20.38 -5.50
CA LEU A 569 7.38 -19.43 -5.78
C LEU A 569 7.95 -18.12 -6.33
N PHE A 570 7.13 -17.37 -7.08
CA PHE A 570 7.44 -15.99 -7.42
C PHE A 570 6.72 -15.04 -6.46
N GLU A 571 7.45 -14.06 -5.93
CA GLU A 571 6.89 -12.92 -5.21
C GLU A 571 6.81 -11.71 -6.14
N VAL A 572 5.62 -11.13 -6.27
CA VAL A 572 5.31 -10.05 -7.22
C VAL A 572 4.78 -8.84 -6.45
N THR A 573 5.57 -7.77 -6.49
CA THR A 573 5.18 -6.45 -5.98
C THR A 573 4.66 -5.59 -7.13
N THR A 574 3.53 -4.95 -6.92
CA THR A 574 2.93 -4.01 -7.88
C THR A 574 3.18 -2.57 -7.44
N ALA A 575 3.46 -1.68 -8.40
CA ALA A 575 3.63 -0.26 -8.10
C ALA A 575 2.33 0.36 -7.57
N SER A 576 2.46 1.44 -6.80
CA SER A 576 1.30 2.12 -6.23
C SER A 576 0.50 2.89 -7.28
N MET A 577 -0.75 3.19 -6.94
CA MET A 577 -1.57 4.11 -7.74
C MET A 577 -1.25 5.58 -7.43
N VAL A 578 -0.74 5.88 -6.23
CA VAL A 578 -0.45 7.25 -5.81
C VAL A 578 0.87 7.79 -6.36
N ASP A 579 1.90 6.96 -6.54
CA ASP A 579 3.19 7.42 -7.08
C ASP A 579 3.36 7.01 -8.54
N TRP A 580 4.21 7.72 -9.29
CA TRP A 580 4.61 7.26 -10.61
C TRP A 580 5.23 5.86 -10.51
N PRO A 581 4.78 4.88 -11.31
CA PRO A 581 4.09 5.03 -12.60
C PRO A 581 2.55 5.00 -12.59
N THR A 582 1.86 4.94 -11.44
CA THR A 582 0.38 4.88 -11.34
C THR A 582 -0.20 3.66 -12.06
N GLN A 583 0.34 2.47 -11.77
CA GLN A 583 0.11 1.25 -12.54
C GLN A 583 -0.62 0.17 -11.73
N ALA A 584 -1.38 -0.66 -12.45
CA ALA A 584 -1.89 -1.92 -11.96
C ALA A 584 -1.25 -3.07 -12.75
N ARG A 585 -1.57 -4.32 -12.39
CA ARG A 585 -1.05 -5.51 -13.07
C ARG A 585 -2.16 -6.50 -13.35
N VAL A 586 -2.06 -7.22 -14.46
CA VAL A 586 -2.83 -8.45 -14.72
C VAL A 586 -1.92 -9.65 -14.49
N ILE A 587 -2.40 -10.63 -13.72
CA ILE A 587 -1.75 -11.92 -13.51
C ILE A 587 -2.62 -13.02 -14.11
N GLU A 588 -2.08 -13.82 -15.01
CA GLU A 588 -2.78 -14.96 -15.61
C GLU A 588 -2.08 -16.27 -15.22
N LEU A 589 -2.84 -17.20 -14.64
CA LEU A 589 -2.39 -18.55 -14.33
C LEU A 589 -2.77 -19.49 -15.48
N VAL A 590 -1.79 -20.13 -16.10
CA VAL A 590 -1.99 -21.03 -17.24
C VAL A 590 -1.22 -22.33 -17.02
N ARG A 591 -1.91 -23.47 -17.04
CA ARG A 591 -1.28 -24.79 -16.96
C ARG A 591 -0.78 -25.21 -18.34
N GLN A 592 0.53 -25.39 -18.46
CA GLN A 592 1.17 -25.88 -19.67
C GLN A 592 1.37 -27.40 -19.63
N PRO A 593 1.55 -28.05 -20.79
CA PRO A 593 2.05 -29.42 -20.86
C PRO A 593 3.36 -29.60 -20.09
N GLY A 594 3.67 -30.84 -19.71
CA GLY A 594 4.95 -31.15 -19.03
C GLY A 594 5.00 -30.72 -17.57
N GLY A 595 3.88 -30.37 -16.97
CA GLY A 595 3.81 -30.01 -15.54
C GLY A 595 4.36 -28.63 -15.24
N ILE A 596 4.29 -27.67 -16.16
CA ILE A 596 4.69 -26.28 -15.89
C ILE A 596 3.45 -25.41 -15.68
N LEU A 597 3.46 -24.58 -14.63
CA LEU A 597 2.58 -23.44 -14.50
C LEU A 597 3.27 -22.23 -15.10
N ARG A 598 2.62 -21.59 -16.07
CA ARG A 598 2.98 -20.26 -16.54
C ARG A 598 2.14 -19.23 -15.79
N ILE A 599 2.82 -18.32 -15.11
CA ILE A 599 2.23 -17.12 -14.51
C ILE A 599 2.62 -15.94 -15.41
N THR A 600 1.68 -15.45 -16.20
CA THR A 600 1.91 -14.26 -17.03
C THR A 600 1.60 -13.02 -16.22
N SER A 601 2.56 -12.12 -16.14
CA SER A 601 2.38 -10.77 -15.61
C SER A 601 2.34 -9.77 -16.75
N THR A 602 1.36 -8.88 -16.75
CA THR A 602 1.25 -7.76 -17.70
C THR A 602 0.90 -6.47 -16.96
N ILE A 603 1.66 -5.39 -17.18
CA ILE A 603 1.39 -4.09 -16.56
C ILE A 603 0.24 -3.36 -17.29
N VAL A 604 -0.57 -2.65 -16.51
CA VAL A 604 -1.73 -1.86 -16.97
C VAL A 604 -1.54 -0.41 -16.56
N ASP A 605 -1.69 0.50 -17.53
CA ASP A 605 -1.84 1.93 -17.30
C ASP A 605 -3.32 2.31 -17.45
N HIS A 606 -3.82 3.24 -16.65
CA HIS A 606 -5.19 3.74 -16.85
C HIS A 606 -5.33 4.46 -18.21
N ASN A 607 -6.46 4.25 -18.88
CA ASN A 607 -6.68 4.69 -20.26
C ASN A 607 -7.07 6.17 -20.43
N ALA A 608 -6.94 6.98 -19.38
CA ALA A 608 -7.21 8.42 -19.46
C ALA A 608 -6.33 9.09 -20.54
N PRO A 609 -6.79 10.20 -21.16
CA PRO A 609 -6.03 10.94 -22.16
C PRO A 609 -4.59 11.21 -21.71
N LEU A 610 -3.62 11.24 -22.64
CA LEU A 610 -2.23 11.58 -22.28
C LEU A 610 -2.08 13.05 -21.91
N ASP A 611 -2.78 13.92 -22.64
CA ASP A 611 -2.86 15.35 -22.38
C ASP A 611 -4.12 15.64 -21.55
N PRO A 612 -3.99 16.24 -20.34
CA PRO A 612 -5.15 16.65 -19.54
C PRO A 612 -5.87 17.88 -20.11
N GLY A 613 -5.28 18.56 -21.09
CA GLY A 613 -5.75 19.85 -21.60
C GLY A 613 -5.47 21.01 -20.64
N PRO A 614 -5.77 22.26 -21.06
CA PRO A 614 -5.41 23.46 -20.30
C PRO A 614 -6.30 23.71 -19.07
N ARG A 615 -7.48 23.08 -19.01
CA ARG A 615 -8.47 23.22 -17.92
C ARG A 615 -9.20 21.88 -17.73
N PRO A 616 -8.56 20.88 -17.12
CA PRO A 616 -9.19 19.58 -16.87
C PRO A 616 -10.40 19.73 -15.95
N ARG A 617 -11.55 19.17 -16.36
CA ARG A 617 -12.83 19.26 -15.61
C ARG A 617 -13.56 17.93 -15.50
N THR A 618 -13.37 17.04 -16.47
CA THR A 618 -13.99 15.72 -16.46
C THR A 618 -13.14 14.73 -15.65
N PRO A 619 -13.74 13.66 -15.09
CA PRO A 619 -12.97 12.64 -14.37
C PRO A 619 -11.79 12.06 -15.17
N GLY A 620 -11.93 11.93 -16.51
CA GLY A 620 -10.85 11.47 -17.38
C GLY A 620 -9.69 12.46 -17.49
N GLU A 621 -9.98 13.76 -17.61
CA GLU A 621 -8.95 14.81 -17.66
C GLU A 621 -8.27 14.99 -16.30
N LEU A 622 -9.01 14.90 -15.19
CA LEU A 622 -8.47 14.95 -13.84
C LEU A 622 -7.54 13.76 -13.54
N ALA A 623 -7.92 12.55 -13.99
CA ALA A 623 -7.06 11.37 -13.92
C ALA A 623 -5.79 11.52 -14.80
N SER A 624 -5.91 12.18 -15.95
CA SER A 624 -4.76 12.50 -16.80
C SER A 624 -3.79 13.44 -16.09
N LEU A 625 -4.32 14.51 -15.48
CA LEU A 625 -3.51 15.49 -14.74
C LEU A 625 -2.84 14.84 -13.52
N HIS A 626 -3.54 13.97 -12.78
CA HIS A 626 -2.96 13.19 -11.69
C HIS A 626 -1.68 12.48 -12.12
N ARG A 627 -1.75 11.69 -13.21
CA ARG A 627 -0.59 10.95 -13.73
C ARG A 627 0.54 11.88 -14.16
N GLN A 628 0.23 13.00 -14.80
CA GLN A 628 1.25 13.96 -15.22
C GLN A 628 1.94 14.63 -14.03
N LEU A 629 1.19 15.02 -13.00
CA LEU A 629 1.75 15.55 -11.75
C LEU A 629 2.62 14.50 -11.04
N ALA A 630 2.16 13.25 -10.93
CA ALA A 630 2.95 12.16 -10.35
C ALA A 630 4.26 11.91 -11.11
N ALA A 631 4.24 12.00 -12.45
CA ALA A 631 5.45 11.91 -13.29
C ALA A 631 6.47 13.02 -13.00
N ASN A 632 5.98 14.19 -12.57
CA ASN A 632 6.76 15.39 -12.28
C ASN A 632 7.00 15.60 -10.77
N ASP A 633 6.73 14.59 -9.94
CA ASP A 633 7.00 14.68 -8.50
C ASP A 633 8.49 14.98 -8.26
N VAL A 634 8.76 16.09 -7.56
CA VAL A 634 10.12 16.58 -7.29
C VAL A 634 10.70 16.04 -5.99
N TRP A 635 9.86 15.53 -5.09
CA TRP A 635 10.24 15.02 -3.77
C TRP A 635 10.53 13.53 -3.83
N ARG A 636 9.70 12.76 -4.53
CA ARG A 636 9.95 11.34 -4.81
C ARG A 636 10.78 11.12 -6.08
N GLY A 637 10.89 12.13 -6.93
CA GLY A 637 11.66 12.07 -8.18
C GLY A 637 10.83 11.66 -9.40
N GLY A 638 9.58 11.24 -9.20
CA GLY A 638 8.60 10.97 -10.24
C GLY A 638 9.12 9.95 -11.25
N ALA A 639 9.05 10.29 -12.54
CA ALA A 639 9.52 9.43 -13.63
C ALA A 639 11.02 9.07 -13.59
N ARG A 640 11.81 9.70 -12.70
CA ARG A 640 13.25 9.45 -12.53
C ARG A 640 13.58 8.45 -11.43
N GLN A 641 12.63 8.11 -10.56
CA GLN A 641 12.88 7.32 -9.35
C GLN A 641 13.13 5.83 -9.62
N GLY A 642 12.71 5.32 -10.79
CA GLY A 642 12.88 3.91 -11.15
C GLY A 642 11.84 2.96 -10.53
N LEU A 643 10.79 3.47 -9.88
CA LEU A 643 9.68 2.66 -9.31
C LEU A 643 8.88 1.91 -10.38
N THR A 644 9.01 2.31 -11.65
CA THR A 644 8.50 1.59 -12.81
C THR A 644 8.98 0.13 -12.87
N GLY A 645 10.12 -0.19 -12.25
CA GLY A 645 10.74 -1.51 -12.30
C GLY A 645 11.56 -1.73 -13.56
N THR A 646 12.32 -2.82 -13.59
CA THR A 646 13.11 -3.24 -14.76
C THR A 646 12.28 -4.17 -15.67
N PRO A 647 12.70 -4.46 -16.91
CA PRO A 647 11.94 -5.36 -17.78
C PRO A 647 11.59 -6.73 -17.15
N PRO A 648 12.49 -7.38 -16.39
CA PRO A 648 12.17 -8.60 -15.61
C PRO A 648 11.07 -8.47 -14.54
N ASP A 649 10.68 -7.25 -14.16
CA ASP A 649 9.68 -6.96 -13.12
C ASP A 649 8.28 -6.66 -13.68
N ARG A 650 8.17 -6.53 -15.01
CA ARG A 650 7.02 -5.94 -15.71
C ARG A 650 6.25 -6.99 -16.50
N ASN A 651 6.39 -6.98 -17.83
CA ASN A 651 5.76 -7.96 -18.71
C ASN A 651 6.63 -9.20 -18.78
N VAL A 652 6.26 -10.25 -18.04
CA VAL A 652 7.02 -11.50 -17.98
C VAL A 652 6.12 -12.72 -17.91
N HIS A 653 6.58 -13.82 -18.49
CA HIS A 653 6.08 -15.17 -18.25
C HIS A 653 6.99 -15.85 -17.22
N MET A 654 6.49 -16.01 -16.01
CA MET A 654 7.15 -16.73 -14.92
C MET A 654 6.78 -18.21 -15.01
N LEU A 655 7.79 -19.09 -15.04
CA LEU A 655 7.60 -20.52 -15.21
C LEU A 655 7.88 -21.23 -13.89
N VAL A 656 6.89 -21.97 -13.39
CA VAL A 656 6.95 -22.70 -12.12
C VAL A 656 6.70 -24.18 -12.39
N PRO A 657 7.68 -25.07 -12.15
CA PRO A 657 7.47 -26.51 -12.21
C PRO A 657 6.45 -26.96 -11.14
N LEU A 658 5.43 -27.68 -11.57
CA LEU A 658 4.42 -28.32 -10.73
C LEU A 658 4.79 -29.79 -10.53
N GLY A 659 4.97 -30.20 -9.26
CA GLY A 659 5.38 -31.55 -8.89
C GLY A 659 6.83 -31.63 -8.40
N ARG A 660 7.16 -32.69 -7.65
CA ARG A 660 8.56 -32.94 -7.28
C ARG A 660 9.34 -33.35 -8.52
N PRO A 661 10.56 -32.81 -8.76
CA PRO A 661 11.47 -33.48 -9.68
C PRO A 661 11.64 -34.94 -9.20
N MET A 662 11.51 -35.88 -10.13
CA MET A 662 11.64 -37.32 -9.84
C MET A 662 13.01 -37.67 -9.30
#